data_AF-A0A8S2RIM2-F1
#
_entry.id   AF-A0A8S2RIM2-F1
#
_cell.length_a   1.000
_cell.length_b   1.000
_cell.length_c   1.000
_cell.angle_alpha   90.00
_cell.angle_beta   90.00
_cell.angle_gamma   90.00
#
_symmetry.space_group_name_H-M   'P 1'
#
loop_
_entity.id
_entity.type
_entity.pdbx_description
1 polymer ?
#
loop_
_entity_poly.entity_id
_entity_poly.type
_entity_poly.pdbx_seq_one_letter_code
_entity_poly.pdbx_strand_id
1 'polypeptide(L)'
;MSSMSDLDGITQTNEGGENQDSHSTKEDKVELVTTCCKFLSYFCRTSRHNQRAMFEHLSYLLENSSMLLSRPSLRGSAPLDVASASVMDNNELALALRESHLEKIASYLSRCGTTRNEELFVQGYHDIGWDPVDGERFLDFLKFCVWVNGDTVEENADLVVRLLIRRPDCLGPALRGEGGGLLKAIKEGIAQSLYIARRQNPEDPVIQAAYQEIIDDESMHNLNEEYDHLQVRLPYTDDEEYIDLGAAELSFYAILVELLGRCAPSEETISMGKPNAIRAKSILKSLVSMHDLEGVLCLKFLLSTENSMPPGLQPAHKMSIVLFLERVYGIPDQETFFRLIEEAFLPDIRCATILDMAAVSESDLALALNRYLCTSVIPLMTSHAHYFEDCDHQSSLLESILHTIYRLSKCRSLTKNQLDSVCEFLLAFESTLKPSMMTPLLRKLVHDVPALTDQTIVPLRMLTQWYEHCSRHYTISATEEEKRLTMMLFQKLFDALASRIEQGWIYGEQINDKYRQHPNLKPYKSLDRKTVAKLEEPIRDALKSIEKIQFHLEKTDTGIARIATKPLQLKKQIDKTAPDYTPKAMDFNSVTMNRDIQDLSEALARNAHEIWAKKLKDSLAAIGGGLHSRLIPYELLTDKEKQKDLKFYQDLVKYLNIFGYHVVKNTQEKDAAISNLSIRVASMASLGNEKRFAYSLLEKLLEYVDRASVTMHNYKESSKYSLHETYLLATKDVKFFGKVVLPLIEKYFRSHKNYFITPSSLKTGMG
;
A
#
# COMPACT_ATOMS: atom_id res chain seq x y z
N MET A 1 -17.08 36.31 70.44
CA MET A 1 -16.62 37.61 69.92
C MET A 1 -16.48 37.42 68.41
N SER A 2 -17.37 37.92 67.53
CA SER A 2 -17.69 39.33 67.23
C SER A 2 -16.44 40.12 66.80
N SER A 3 -16.36 40.74 65.63
CA SER A 3 -17.36 41.20 64.63
C SER A 3 -16.83 40.95 63.20
N MET A 4 -17.63 40.74 62.13
CA MET A 4 -18.61 41.66 61.48
C MET A 4 -17.99 43.04 61.16
N SER A 5 -18.25 43.67 60.00
CA SER A 5 -19.02 43.30 58.79
C SER A 5 -18.68 44.31 57.67
N ASP A 6 -19.27 44.15 56.47
CA ASP A 6 -19.88 45.21 55.64
C ASP A 6 -19.60 45.03 54.14
N LEU A 7 -20.59 44.50 53.42
CA LEU A 7 -20.98 44.89 52.06
C LEU A 7 -22.24 44.10 51.66
N ASP A 8 -23.39 44.65 52.06
CA ASP A 8 -24.71 44.18 51.60
C ASP A 8 -25.65 45.38 51.46
N GLY A 9 -26.49 45.38 50.40
CA GLY A 9 -27.25 46.54 49.92
C GLY A 9 -26.51 47.27 48.78
N ILE A 10 -27.10 47.47 47.60
CA ILE A 10 -28.47 47.97 47.35
C ILE A 10 -29.23 47.10 46.32
N THR A 11 -30.53 46.94 46.58
CA THR A 11 -31.52 46.33 45.69
C THR A 11 -31.83 47.17 44.44
N GLN A 12 -32.00 46.49 43.30
CA GLN A 12 -32.87 46.86 42.16
C GLN A 12 -32.74 48.28 41.55
N THR A 13 -32.21 48.38 40.32
CA THR A 13 -32.98 48.76 39.10
C THR A 13 -32.05 48.94 37.89
N ASN A 14 -31.99 47.96 36.98
CA ASN A 14 -32.19 48.10 35.53
C ASN A 14 -31.91 46.78 34.82
N GLU A 15 -32.88 46.26 34.09
CA GLU A 15 -32.75 45.05 33.28
C GLU A 15 -32.20 45.39 31.89
N GLY A 16 -31.33 44.53 31.34
CA GLY A 16 -30.99 44.50 29.91
C GLY A 16 -29.72 45.27 29.48
N GLY A 17 -28.54 44.66 29.66
CA GLY A 17 -27.30 45.17 29.04
C GLY A 17 -26.05 44.29 29.17
N GLU A 18 -25.70 43.83 30.38
CA GLU A 18 -24.30 43.47 30.70
C GLU A 18 -23.82 42.05 30.33
N ASN A 19 -24.69 41.18 29.80
CA ASN A 19 -24.34 39.77 29.55
C ASN A 19 -23.54 39.52 28.25
N GLN A 20 -23.35 40.50 27.37
CA GLN A 20 -22.58 40.33 26.13
C GLN A 20 -21.10 40.79 26.27
N ASP A 21 -20.82 41.92 26.92
CA ASP A 21 -19.45 42.45 27.08
C ASP A 21 -18.56 41.62 28.03
N SER A 22 -19.15 40.80 28.90
CA SER A 22 -18.43 39.93 29.84
C SER A 22 -18.00 38.58 29.24
N HIS A 23 -18.58 38.19 28.09
CA HIS A 23 -18.21 36.95 27.39
C HIS A 23 -17.04 37.19 26.43
N SER A 24 -17.13 38.24 25.59
CA SER A 24 -16.06 38.67 24.67
C SER A 24 -14.74 38.90 25.40
N THR A 25 -14.77 39.67 26.50
CA THR A 25 -13.57 39.97 27.30
C THR A 25 -12.99 38.78 28.08
N LYS A 26 -13.63 37.61 28.06
CA LYS A 26 -13.05 36.33 28.51
C LYS A 26 -12.45 35.56 27.34
N GLU A 27 -13.14 35.50 26.21
CA GLU A 27 -12.66 34.87 24.97
C GLU A 27 -11.36 35.52 24.49
N ASP A 28 -11.29 36.87 24.44
CA ASP A 28 -10.09 37.64 24.11
C ASP A 28 -8.87 37.22 24.96
N LYS A 29 -9.09 36.91 26.24
CA LYS A 29 -8.03 36.49 27.18
C LYS A 29 -7.59 35.06 26.92
N VAL A 30 -8.51 34.17 26.58
CA VAL A 30 -8.19 32.79 26.21
C VAL A 30 -7.44 32.74 24.89
N GLU A 31 -7.84 33.52 23.89
CA GLU A 31 -7.14 33.64 22.61
C GLU A 31 -5.72 34.18 22.81
N LEU A 32 -5.53 35.20 23.66
CA LEU A 32 -4.22 35.73 24.02
C LEU A 32 -3.33 34.66 24.67
N VAL A 33 -3.83 33.92 25.67
CA VAL A 33 -3.07 32.83 26.33
C VAL A 33 -2.70 31.75 25.33
N THR A 34 -3.66 31.33 24.50
CA THR A 34 -3.48 30.33 23.43
C THR A 34 -2.38 30.75 22.45
N THR A 35 -2.41 32.02 22.00
CA THR A 35 -1.44 32.58 21.05
C THR A 35 -0.05 32.69 21.67
N CYS A 36 0.06 33.12 22.93
CA CYS A 36 1.31 33.14 23.67
C CYS A 36 1.90 31.73 23.84
N CYS A 37 1.08 30.73 24.20
CA CYS A 37 1.54 29.36 24.35
C CYS A 37 1.98 28.75 23.02
N LYS A 38 1.22 28.94 21.92
CA LYS A 38 1.64 28.57 20.56
C LYS A 38 3.01 29.17 20.22
N PHE A 39 3.20 30.47 20.44
CA PHE A 39 4.47 31.16 20.20
C PHE A 39 5.63 30.56 21.02
N LEU A 40 5.44 30.33 22.32
CA LEU A 40 6.47 29.75 23.19
C LEU A 40 6.82 28.30 22.81
N SER A 41 5.85 27.49 22.40
CA SER A 41 6.08 26.14 21.87
C SER A 41 6.92 26.17 20.58
N TYR A 42 6.68 27.11 19.67
CA TYR A 42 7.55 27.33 18.50
C TYR A 42 8.94 27.85 18.91
N PHE A 43 9.01 28.79 19.86
CA PHE A 43 10.28 29.34 20.36
C PHE A 43 11.20 28.25 20.92
N CYS A 44 10.67 27.29 21.69
CA CYS A 44 11.42 26.11 22.15
C CYS A 44 12.07 25.34 21.01
N ARG A 45 11.37 25.17 19.87
CA ARG A 45 11.83 24.41 18.71
C ARG A 45 12.88 25.16 17.86
N THR A 46 13.09 26.46 18.06
CA THR A 46 14.07 27.24 17.26
C THR A 46 15.53 26.97 17.62
N SER A 47 15.82 26.59 18.86
CA SER A 47 17.19 26.38 19.35
C SER A 47 17.21 25.63 20.67
N ARG A 48 18.18 24.72 20.86
CA ARG A 48 18.42 24.05 22.16
C ARG A 48 18.69 25.04 23.30
N HIS A 49 19.26 26.21 23.01
CA HIS A 49 19.46 27.25 24.01
C HIS A 49 18.12 27.86 24.47
N ASN A 50 17.21 28.12 23.53
CA ASN A 50 15.88 28.67 23.79
C ASN A 50 15.02 27.65 24.55
N GLN A 51 15.10 26.37 24.17
CA GLN A 51 14.47 25.27 24.91
C GLN A 51 14.96 25.19 26.36
N ARG A 52 16.28 25.28 26.60
CA ARG A 52 16.87 25.29 27.94
C ARG A 52 16.43 26.49 28.77
N ALA A 53 16.37 27.70 28.18
CA ALA A 53 15.87 28.88 28.87
C ALA A 53 14.41 28.73 29.31
N MET A 54 13.57 28.08 28.49
CA MET A 54 12.19 27.76 28.88
C MET A 54 12.12 26.67 29.97
N PHE A 55 13.01 25.68 29.94
CA PHE A 55 13.10 24.63 30.95
C PHE A 55 13.44 25.17 32.36
N GLU A 56 14.23 26.24 32.46
CA GLU A 56 14.50 26.90 33.76
C GLU A 56 13.21 27.42 34.44
N HIS A 57 12.18 27.72 33.65
CA HIS A 57 10.85 28.14 34.12
C HIS A 57 9.82 26.99 34.21
N LEU A 58 10.22 25.73 33.97
CA LEU A 58 9.32 24.56 33.93
C LEU A 58 8.41 24.46 35.17
N SER A 59 8.94 24.72 36.37
CA SER A 59 8.16 24.61 37.61
C SER A 59 6.92 25.53 37.61
N TYR A 60 7.05 26.75 37.06
CA TYR A 60 5.94 27.71 36.97
C TYR A 60 4.92 27.30 35.90
N LEU A 61 5.37 26.74 34.77
CA LEU A 61 4.48 26.16 33.76
C LEU A 61 3.68 24.98 34.31
N LEU A 62 4.33 24.11 35.11
CA LEU A 62 3.69 22.97 35.77
C LEU A 62 2.79 23.36 36.96
N GLU A 63 2.94 24.55 37.54
CA GLU A 63 1.96 25.05 38.53
C GLU A 63 0.63 25.40 37.85
N ASN A 64 0.69 25.93 36.63
CA ASN A 64 -0.46 26.43 35.86
C ASN A 64 -0.91 25.47 34.74
N SER A 65 -0.50 24.20 34.79
CA SER A 65 -0.66 23.25 33.67
C SER A 65 -2.09 22.78 33.40
N SER A 66 -3.01 22.86 34.38
CA SER A 66 -4.42 22.46 34.22
C SER A 66 -5.29 23.51 33.52
N MET A 67 -4.69 24.55 32.97
CA MET A 67 -5.40 25.62 32.27
C MET A 67 -5.68 25.22 30.82
N LEU A 68 -6.96 25.29 30.40
CA LEU A 68 -7.42 25.07 29.02
C LEU A 68 -7.20 23.64 28.47
N LEU A 69 -7.13 22.63 29.34
CA LEU A 69 -6.97 21.22 28.92
C LEU A 69 -8.27 20.60 28.38
N SER A 70 -9.41 21.01 28.94
CA SER A 70 -10.78 20.63 28.61
C SER A 70 -11.26 20.99 27.20
N ARG A 71 -10.51 21.80 26.43
CA ARG A 71 -10.90 22.30 25.10
C ARG A 71 -10.02 21.66 24.01
N PRO A 72 -10.52 20.68 23.21
CA PRO A 72 -9.71 19.95 22.24
C PRO A 72 -9.08 20.83 21.16
N SER A 73 -9.80 21.87 20.73
CA SER A 73 -9.36 22.91 19.78
C SER A 73 -8.07 23.64 20.21
N LEU A 74 -7.75 23.63 21.51
CA LEU A 74 -6.56 24.27 22.09
C LEU A 74 -5.38 23.30 22.30
N ARG A 75 -5.46 22.04 21.84
CA ARG A 75 -4.34 21.07 21.91
C ARG A 75 -3.08 21.63 21.22
N GLY A 76 -1.92 21.52 21.88
CA GLY A 76 -0.67 22.14 21.44
C GLY A 76 -0.51 23.62 21.83
N SER A 77 -1.48 24.18 22.56
CA SER A 77 -1.61 25.61 22.87
C SER A 77 -1.89 25.92 24.34
N ALA A 78 -1.79 24.93 25.23
CA ALA A 78 -1.90 25.10 26.68
C ALA A 78 -0.51 25.28 27.34
N PRO A 79 -0.42 25.79 28.58
CA PRO A 79 0.84 25.87 29.33
C PRO A 79 1.55 24.51 29.48
N LEU A 80 0.79 23.41 29.53
CA LEU A 80 1.32 22.04 29.56
C LEU A 80 2.00 21.63 28.25
N ASP A 81 1.55 22.15 27.10
CA ASP A 81 2.20 21.89 25.81
C ASP A 81 3.54 22.64 25.70
N VAL A 82 3.62 23.86 26.26
CA VAL A 82 4.88 24.61 26.39
C VAL A 82 5.85 23.88 27.33
N ALA A 83 5.35 23.37 28.46
CA ALA A 83 6.14 22.53 29.37
C ALA A 83 6.67 21.29 28.65
N SER A 84 5.83 20.60 27.88
CA SER A 84 6.22 19.46 27.04
C SER A 84 7.30 19.84 26.03
N ALA A 85 7.11 20.93 25.28
CA ALA A 85 8.07 21.42 24.29
C ALA A 85 9.42 21.83 24.89
N SER A 86 9.47 22.22 26.17
CA SER A 86 10.71 22.53 26.89
C SER A 86 11.57 21.30 27.24
N VAL A 87 11.01 20.08 27.16
CA VAL A 87 11.71 18.81 27.48
C VAL A 87 11.89 17.91 26.26
N MET A 88 10.90 17.90 25.35
CA MET A 88 10.80 16.97 24.22
C MET A 88 12.07 16.94 23.35
N ASP A 89 12.42 15.73 22.89
CA ASP A 89 13.57 15.44 22.02
C ASP A 89 14.97 15.85 22.56
N ASN A 90 15.08 16.16 23.85
CA ASN A 90 16.32 16.63 24.48
C ASN A 90 16.76 15.80 25.69
N ASN A 91 17.68 14.87 25.47
CA ASN A 91 18.21 13.96 26.50
C ASN A 91 18.86 14.70 27.69
N GLU A 92 19.50 15.86 27.48
CA GLU A 92 20.13 16.63 28.56
C GLU A 92 19.09 17.22 29.51
N LEU A 93 17.97 17.71 28.98
CA LEU A 93 16.90 18.33 29.78
C LEU A 93 16.03 17.25 30.46
N ALA A 94 15.81 16.11 29.80
CA ALA A 94 15.14 14.96 30.41
C ALA A 94 15.91 14.43 31.63
N LEU A 95 17.25 14.35 31.58
CA LEU A 95 18.09 13.98 32.73
C LEU A 95 18.20 15.09 33.79
N ALA A 96 17.88 16.35 33.44
CA ALA A 96 17.86 17.47 34.39
C ALA A 96 16.50 17.65 35.12
N LEU A 97 15.52 16.77 34.85
CA LEU A 97 14.22 16.80 35.53
C LEU A 97 14.36 16.51 37.02
N ARG A 98 13.55 17.20 37.83
CA ARG A 98 13.52 17.02 39.29
C ARG A 98 12.33 16.17 39.69
N GLU A 99 12.47 15.38 40.75
CA GLU A 99 11.37 14.55 41.28
C GLU A 99 10.10 15.38 41.59
N SER A 100 10.27 16.61 42.08
CA SER A 100 9.18 17.56 42.31
C SER A 100 8.38 17.93 41.06
N HIS A 101 8.97 17.89 39.86
CA HIS A 101 8.28 18.18 38.60
C HIS A 101 7.33 17.04 38.22
N LEU A 102 7.81 15.80 38.29
CA LEU A 102 7.02 14.62 37.97
C LEU A 102 5.98 14.31 39.07
N GLU A 103 6.31 14.53 40.34
CA GLU A 103 5.37 14.39 41.45
C GLU A 103 4.18 15.36 41.33
N LYS A 104 4.42 16.59 40.85
CA LYS A 104 3.39 17.60 40.62
C LYS A 104 2.39 17.13 39.56
N ILE A 105 2.86 16.63 38.42
CA ILE A 105 1.99 16.05 37.38
C ILE A 105 1.25 14.81 37.87
N ALA A 106 1.92 13.90 38.59
CA ALA A 106 1.26 12.76 39.21
C ALA A 106 0.20 13.17 40.24
N SER A 107 0.32 14.34 40.88
CA SER A 107 -0.71 14.86 41.80
C SER A 107 -1.95 15.39 41.07
N TYR A 108 -1.79 15.95 39.87
CA TYR A 108 -2.92 16.35 39.03
C TYR A 108 -3.60 15.14 38.38
N LEU A 109 -2.83 14.20 37.83
CA LEU A 109 -3.35 12.94 37.30
C LEU A 109 -4.12 12.11 38.34
N SER A 110 -3.67 12.12 39.61
CA SER A 110 -4.39 11.48 40.74
C SER A 110 -5.73 12.17 41.05
N ARG A 111 -5.87 13.47 40.78
CA ARG A 111 -7.15 14.19 40.89
C ARG A 111 -8.06 13.80 39.73
N CYS A 112 -7.57 13.78 38.50
CA CYS A 112 -8.34 13.32 37.34
C CYS A 112 -8.96 11.93 37.55
N GLY A 113 -8.25 10.99 38.20
CA GLY A 113 -8.79 9.66 38.54
C GLY A 113 -9.78 9.58 39.72
N THR A 114 -10.06 10.69 40.41
CA THR A 114 -10.94 10.75 41.60
C THR A 114 -12.01 11.85 41.55
N THR A 115 -11.89 12.82 40.66
CA THR A 115 -12.84 13.93 40.50
C THR A 115 -13.32 14.02 39.06
N ARG A 116 -14.63 14.19 38.88
CA ARG A 116 -15.25 14.57 37.61
C ARG A 116 -14.73 15.91 37.07
N ASN A 117 -14.78 16.09 35.76
CA ASN A 117 -14.53 17.37 35.12
C ASN A 117 -15.73 18.32 35.32
N GLU A 118 -15.56 19.41 36.08
CA GLU A 118 -16.64 20.37 36.36
C GLU A 118 -17.07 21.17 35.13
N GLU A 119 -16.15 21.45 34.20
CA GLU A 119 -16.42 22.24 33.00
C GLU A 119 -17.30 21.45 32.01
N LEU A 120 -16.95 20.18 31.76
CA LEU A 120 -17.76 19.28 30.94
C LEU A 120 -19.14 19.01 31.58
N PHE A 121 -19.20 18.84 32.91
CA PHE A 121 -20.48 18.66 33.60
C PHE A 121 -21.41 19.89 33.42
N VAL A 122 -20.86 21.11 33.47
CA VAL A 122 -21.62 22.35 33.20
C VAL A 122 -22.05 22.47 31.74
N GLN A 123 -21.26 21.97 30.79
CA GLN A 123 -21.62 21.89 29.37
C GLN A 123 -22.70 20.83 29.07
N GLY A 124 -23.07 19.98 30.05
CA GLY A 124 -24.14 18.99 29.94
C GLY A 124 -23.67 17.58 29.59
N TYR A 125 -22.36 17.32 29.60
CA TYR A 125 -21.84 15.95 29.53
C TYR A 125 -22.24 15.14 30.76
N HIS A 126 -22.35 13.82 30.59
CA HIS A 126 -22.69 12.90 31.67
C HIS A 126 -21.52 12.69 32.63
N ASP A 127 -21.83 12.47 33.90
CA ASP A 127 -20.84 12.33 34.97
C ASP A 127 -20.34 10.89 35.07
N ILE A 128 -19.12 10.64 34.60
CA ILE A 128 -18.43 9.35 34.72
C ILE A 128 -17.63 9.21 36.04
N GLY A 129 -17.58 10.26 36.88
CA GLY A 129 -16.87 10.25 38.17
C GLY A 129 -15.35 10.39 38.11
N TRP A 130 -14.76 10.52 36.91
CA TRP A 130 -13.33 10.77 36.68
C TRP A 130 -13.15 11.60 35.40
N ASP A 131 -11.90 11.95 35.07
CA ASP A 131 -11.56 12.82 33.93
C ASP A 131 -10.47 12.18 33.03
N PRO A 132 -10.87 11.52 31.92
CA PRO A 132 -9.93 11.02 30.91
C PRO A 132 -9.35 12.13 30.04
N VAL A 133 -10.05 13.27 29.89
CA VAL A 133 -9.70 14.35 28.93
C VAL A 133 -8.47 15.12 29.42
N ASP A 134 -8.48 15.59 30.67
CA ASP A 134 -7.28 16.18 31.27
C ASP A 134 -6.21 15.11 31.53
N GLY A 135 -6.65 13.89 31.89
CA GLY A 135 -5.80 12.75 32.20
C GLY A 135 -4.85 12.37 31.06
N GLU A 136 -5.34 12.26 29.82
CA GLU A 136 -4.50 11.91 28.66
C GLU A 136 -3.38 12.94 28.41
N ARG A 137 -3.65 14.22 28.68
CA ARG A 137 -2.70 15.33 28.46
C ARG A 137 -1.55 15.27 29.47
N PHE A 138 -1.84 14.92 30.72
CA PHE A 138 -0.82 14.69 31.74
C PHE A 138 0.04 13.45 31.46
N LEU A 139 -0.58 12.36 30.94
CA LEU A 139 0.15 11.17 30.53
C LEU A 139 1.06 11.42 29.31
N ASP A 140 0.60 12.20 28.33
CA ASP A 140 1.42 12.65 27.19
C ASP A 140 2.68 13.41 27.65
N PHE A 141 2.57 14.31 28.65
CA PHE A 141 3.75 14.99 29.22
C PHE A 141 4.73 14.00 29.86
N LEU A 142 4.25 13.04 30.66
CA LEU A 142 5.10 12.01 31.26
C LEU A 142 5.79 11.15 30.19
N LYS A 143 5.11 10.86 29.08
CA LYS A 143 5.65 10.11 27.94
C LYS A 143 6.85 10.82 27.31
N PHE A 144 6.80 12.14 27.14
CA PHE A 144 7.94 12.94 26.65
C PHE A 144 9.10 13.04 27.66
N CYS A 145 8.84 12.87 28.96
CA CYS A 145 9.88 12.85 30.00
C CYS A 145 10.62 11.50 30.07
N VAL A 146 9.95 10.39 29.72
CA VAL A 146 10.49 9.03 29.79
C VAL A 146 11.13 8.57 28.49
N TRP A 147 10.59 8.98 27.33
CA TRP A 147 11.04 8.48 26.03
C TRP A 147 11.53 9.63 25.14
N VAL A 148 12.81 9.57 24.77
CA VAL A 148 13.48 10.66 24.05
C VAL A 148 14.40 10.08 22.97
N ASN A 149 14.27 10.58 21.73
CA ASN A 149 15.11 10.18 20.58
C ASN A 149 15.15 8.66 20.24
N GLY A 150 14.19 7.87 20.74
CA GLY A 150 14.13 6.42 20.53
C GLY A 150 14.64 5.57 21.70
N ASP A 151 15.09 6.21 22.78
CA ASP A 151 15.60 5.55 23.99
C ASP A 151 14.73 5.86 25.22
N THR A 152 14.77 4.94 26.20
CA THR A 152 14.14 5.14 27.52
C THR A 152 15.11 5.78 28.50
N VAL A 153 14.69 6.88 29.13
CA VAL A 153 15.40 7.52 30.23
C VAL A 153 15.09 6.76 31.53
N GLU A 154 15.88 5.72 31.81
CA GLU A 154 15.67 4.76 32.91
C GLU A 154 15.44 5.42 34.29
N GLU A 155 16.12 6.53 34.61
CA GLU A 155 15.93 7.25 35.89
C GLU A 155 14.54 7.88 36.00
N ASN A 156 14.03 8.47 34.91
CA ASN A 156 12.68 9.01 34.84
C ASN A 156 11.63 7.88 34.80
N ALA A 157 11.92 6.79 34.08
CA ALA A 157 11.04 5.62 34.00
C ALA A 157 10.77 5.00 35.38
N ASP A 158 11.84 4.69 36.14
CA ASP A 158 11.72 4.13 37.50
C ASP A 158 10.95 5.09 38.44
N LEU A 159 11.21 6.39 38.34
CA LEU A 159 10.50 7.37 39.15
C LEU A 159 9.01 7.49 38.77
N VAL A 160 8.67 7.57 37.49
CA VAL A 160 7.26 7.61 37.02
C VAL A 160 6.51 6.36 37.47
N VAL A 161 7.10 5.17 37.27
CA VAL A 161 6.52 3.90 37.74
C VAL A 161 6.31 3.93 39.26
N ARG A 162 7.30 4.37 40.05
CA ARG A 162 7.16 4.52 41.51
C ARG A 162 6.06 5.51 41.92
N LEU A 163 5.89 6.63 41.21
CA LEU A 163 4.87 7.63 41.49
C LEU A 163 3.46 7.09 41.20
N LEU A 164 3.27 6.42 40.06
CA LEU A 164 1.99 5.83 39.66
C LEU A 164 1.54 4.72 40.63
N ILE A 165 2.45 3.82 41.04
CA ILE A 165 2.11 2.74 41.99
C ILE A 165 1.77 3.30 43.39
N ARG A 166 2.38 4.42 43.79
CA ARG A 166 2.07 5.11 45.06
C ARG A 166 0.72 5.83 45.05
N ARG A 167 0.14 6.09 43.87
CA ARG A 167 -1.12 6.80 43.66
C ARG A 167 -1.96 6.01 42.64
N PRO A 168 -2.59 4.89 43.03
CA PRO A 168 -3.28 4.00 42.08
C PRO A 168 -4.41 4.68 41.31
N ASP A 169 -4.95 5.80 41.82
CA ASP A 169 -5.91 6.65 41.11
C ASP A 169 -5.39 7.19 39.78
N CYS A 170 -4.08 7.35 39.63
CA CYS A 170 -3.47 7.76 38.36
C CYS A 170 -3.64 6.74 37.22
N LEU A 171 -4.04 5.51 37.51
CA LEU A 171 -4.19 4.43 36.53
C LEU A 171 -5.60 4.39 35.89
N GLY A 172 -6.52 5.24 36.35
CA GLY A 172 -7.93 5.18 35.97
C GLY A 172 -8.72 4.07 36.69
N PRO A 173 -10.07 4.10 36.63
CA PRO A 173 -10.92 3.19 37.42
C PRO A 173 -10.73 1.69 37.15
N ALA A 174 -10.35 1.31 35.93
CA ALA A 174 -10.28 -0.11 35.54
C ALA A 174 -8.96 -0.81 35.87
N LEU A 175 -7.88 -0.05 36.06
CA LEU A 175 -6.53 -0.58 36.37
C LEU A 175 -6.10 -0.38 37.83
N ARG A 176 -6.88 0.34 38.64
CA ARG A 176 -6.77 0.27 40.11
C ARG A 176 -7.39 -1.03 40.63
N GLY A 177 -6.95 -1.50 41.80
CA GLY A 177 -7.10 -2.91 42.22
C GLY A 177 -8.51 -3.52 42.38
N GLU A 178 -9.58 -2.74 42.28
CA GLU A 178 -10.98 -3.22 42.26
C GLU A 178 -11.62 -3.16 40.84
N GLY A 179 -10.86 -2.70 39.84
CA GLY A 179 -11.32 -2.48 38.48
C GLY A 179 -11.45 -3.75 37.63
N GLY A 180 -12.18 -3.65 36.53
CA GLY A 180 -12.50 -4.77 35.64
C GLY A 180 -11.42 -5.16 34.63
N GLY A 181 -10.21 -4.59 34.71
CA GLY A 181 -9.12 -4.84 33.77
C GLY A 181 -9.18 -4.00 32.49
N LEU A 182 -8.07 -3.98 31.75
CA LEU A 182 -7.92 -3.15 30.55
C LEU A 182 -8.92 -3.53 29.45
N LEU A 183 -9.18 -4.83 29.26
CA LEU A 183 -10.09 -5.30 28.21
C LEU A 183 -11.52 -4.75 28.42
N LYS A 184 -11.99 -4.72 29.67
CA LYS A 184 -13.33 -4.19 29.98
C LYS A 184 -13.41 -2.69 29.69
N ALA A 185 -12.44 -1.91 30.15
CA ALA A 185 -12.39 -0.47 29.89
C ALA A 185 -12.36 -0.11 28.40
N ILE A 186 -11.60 -0.87 27.60
CA ILE A 186 -11.58 -0.66 26.15
C ILE A 186 -12.94 -1.02 25.51
N LYS A 187 -13.62 -2.08 25.96
CA LYS A 187 -14.99 -2.37 25.50
C LYS A 187 -15.99 -1.30 25.93
N GLU A 188 -15.88 -0.79 27.15
CA GLU A 188 -16.71 0.31 27.70
C GLU A 188 -16.56 1.58 26.86
N GLY A 189 -15.33 2.05 26.63
CA GLY A 189 -15.09 3.24 25.80
C GLY A 189 -15.54 3.08 24.34
N ILE A 190 -15.43 1.87 23.73
CA ILE A 190 -16.00 1.61 22.40
C ILE A 190 -17.54 1.64 22.45
N ALA A 191 -18.17 0.97 23.42
CA ALA A 191 -19.62 0.95 23.55
C ALA A 191 -20.20 2.37 23.73
N GLN A 192 -19.56 3.20 24.55
CA GLN A 192 -19.92 4.59 24.79
C GLN A 192 -19.79 5.45 23.52
N SER A 193 -18.66 5.35 22.80
CA SER A 193 -18.45 6.07 21.53
C SER A 193 -19.45 5.64 20.45
N LEU A 194 -19.76 4.34 20.36
CA LEU A 194 -20.78 3.82 19.44
C LEU A 194 -22.21 4.20 19.85
N TYR A 195 -22.54 4.28 21.14
CA TYR A 195 -23.84 4.77 21.62
C TYR A 195 -24.07 6.23 21.17
N ILE A 196 -23.05 7.06 21.37
CA ILE A 196 -23.02 8.46 20.96
C ILE A 196 -23.23 8.57 19.44
N ALA A 197 -22.43 7.85 18.65
CA ALA A 197 -22.53 7.86 17.19
C ALA A 197 -23.89 7.31 16.68
N ARG A 198 -24.43 6.26 17.30
CA ARG A 198 -25.75 5.68 16.99
C ARG A 198 -26.89 6.67 17.23
N ARG A 199 -26.77 7.54 18.24
CA ARG A 199 -27.77 8.59 18.50
C ARG A 199 -27.68 9.76 17.52
N GLN A 200 -26.49 10.06 17.02
CA GLN A 200 -26.26 11.09 16.01
C GLN A 200 -26.76 10.62 14.63
N ASN A 201 -26.38 9.40 14.23
CA ASN A 201 -26.75 8.78 12.95
C ASN A 201 -27.55 7.48 13.18
N PRO A 202 -28.84 7.57 13.56
CA PRO A 202 -29.66 6.40 13.89
C PRO A 202 -29.97 5.50 12.69
N GLU A 203 -29.79 5.97 11.46
CA GLU A 203 -30.05 5.20 10.22
C GLU A 203 -28.82 4.43 9.71
N ASP A 204 -27.64 4.53 10.34
CA ASP A 204 -26.44 3.80 9.90
C ASP A 204 -26.46 2.32 10.35
N PRO A 205 -26.58 1.35 9.43
CA PRO A 205 -26.66 -0.06 9.78
C PRO A 205 -25.32 -0.63 10.27
N VAL A 206 -24.19 -0.02 9.93
CA VAL A 206 -22.85 -0.48 10.35
C VAL A 206 -22.62 -0.13 11.82
N ILE A 207 -22.96 1.10 12.22
CA ILE A 207 -22.87 1.55 13.61
C ILE A 207 -23.86 0.76 14.49
N GLN A 208 -25.09 0.55 14.03
CA GLN A 208 -26.07 -0.28 14.75
C GLN A 208 -25.56 -1.71 14.98
N ALA A 209 -25.02 -2.37 13.95
CA ALA A 209 -24.52 -3.74 14.05
C ALA A 209 -23.31 -3.83 14.99
N ALA A 210 -22.36 -2.89 14.91
CA ALA A 210 -21.18 -2.86 15.77
C ALA A 210 -21.54 -2.61 17.24
N TYR A 211 -22.51 -1.73 17.51
CA TYR A 211 -23.01 -1.48 18.87
C TYR A 211 -23.67 -2.74 19.46
N GLN A 212 -24.47 -3.46 18.66
CA GLN A 212 -25.11 -4.70 19.10
C GLN A 212 -24.09 -5.82 19.37
N GLU A 213 -23.09 -5.99 18.48
CA GLU A 213 -22.02 -7.00 18.66
C GLU A 213 -21.24 -6.84 19.98
N ILE A 214 -21.11 -5.60 20.48
CA ILE A 214 -20.41 -5.32 21.75
C ILE A 214 -21.31 -5.50 22.98
N ILE A 215 -22.61 -5.22 22.88
CA ILE A 215 -23.53 -5.34 24.02
C ILE A 215 -24.05 -6.76 24.22
N ASP A 216 -24.15 -7.55 23.15
CA ASP A 216 -24.48 -8.98 23.22
C ASP A 216 -23.38 -9.81 23.92
N ASP A 217 -22.22 -9.21 24.20
CA ASP A 217 -21.17 -9.80 25.05
C ASP A 217 -21.64 -9.90 26.51
N GLU A 218 -21.57 -11.10 27.10
CA GLU A 218 -21.96 -11.38 28.49
C GLU A 218 -21.23 -10.47 29.51
N SER A 219 -20.02 -10.00 29.18
CA SER A 219 -19.25 -9.08 30.03
C SER A 219 -19.77 -7.64 30.06
N MET A 220 -20.69 -7.28 29.15
CA MET A 220 -21.16 -5.91 28.92
C MET A 220 -22.65 -5.68 29.26
N HIS A 221 -23.41 -6.73 29.60
CA HIS A 221 -24.87 -6.69 29.73
C HIS A 221 -25.41 -5.61 30.70
N ASN A 222 -24.71 -5.31 31.80
CA ASN A 222 -25.17 -4.32 32.79
C ASN A 222 -25.20 -2.88 32.26
N LEU A 223 -24.38 -2.55 31.26
CA LEU A 223 -24.23 -1.18 30.74
C LEU A 223 -25.42 -0.75 29.88
N ASN A 224 -26.12 -1.69 29.24
CA ASN A 224 -27.24 -1.39 28.36
C ASN A 224 -28.44 -0.82 29.13
N GLU A 225 -28.71 -1.32 30.34
CA GLU A 225 -29.73 -0.78 31.23
C GLU A 225 -29.36 0.63 31.74
N GLU A 226 -28.07 0.87 32.01
CA GLU A 226 -27.56 2.16 32.49
C GLU A 226 -27.65 3.26 31.41
N TYR A 227 -27.24 2.98 30.17
CA TYR A 227 -27.30 3.97 29.07
C TYR A 227 -28.71 4.30 28.58
N ASP A 228 -29.68 3.37 28.65
CA ASP A 228 -31.08 3.66 28.32
C ASP A 228 -31.76 4.54 29.40
N HIS A 229 -31.35 4.43 30.66
CA HIS A 229 -31.90 5.24 31.76
C HIS A 229 -31.34 6.66 31.83
N LEU A 230 -30.10 6.91 31.37
CA LEU A 230 -29.37 8.16 31.63
C LEU A 230 -29.90 9.44 30.95
N GLN A 231 -30.89 9.36 30.05
CA GLN A 231 -31.45 10.50 29.29
C GLN A 231 -30.40 11.50 28.78
N VAL A 232 -29.23 11.01 28.35
CA VAL A 232 -28.07 11.86 28.03
C VAL A 232 -28.46 12.92 27.00
N ARG A 233 -28.43 14.20 27.39
CA ARG A 233 -28.40 15.30 26.43
C ARG A 233 -27.03 15.27 25.77
N LEU A 234 -26.97 14.79 24.54
CA LEU A 234 -25.77 14.93 23.74
C LEU A 234 -25.61 16.42 23.38
N PRO A 235 -24.45 17.04 23.63
CA PRO A 235 -24.17 18.38 23.12
C PRO A 235 -24.16 18.37 21.59
N TYR A 236 -24.31 19.55 20.98
CA TYR A 236 -24.41 19.67 19.52
C TYR A 236 -23.07 19.30 18.87
N THR A 237 -23.13 18.51 17.79
CA THR A 237 -21.96 17.92 17.13
C THR A 237 -21.22 18.88 16.20
N ASP A 238 -21.86 19.99 15.83
CA ASP A 238 -21.29 21.01 14.94
C ASP A 238 -20.39 22.00 15.72
N ASP A 239 -20.31 21.86 17.04
CA ASP A 239 -19.43 22.66 17.90
C ASP A 239 -17.98 22.13 17.80
N GLU A 240 -17.01 22.99 17.47
CA GLU A 240 -15.57 22.63 17.39
C GLU A 240 -14.95 22.15 18.73
N GLU A 241 -15.73 22.23 19.82
CA GLU A 241 -15.35 21.82 21.18
C GLU A 241 -16.04 20.52 21.62
N TYR A 242 -16.75 19.87 20.69
CA TYR A 242 -17.38 18.58 20.92
C TYR A 242 -16.36 17.49 21.31
N ILE A 243 -16.66 16.74 22.35
CA ILE A 243 -15.84 15.64 22.90
C ILE A 243 -16.64 14.34 22.87
N ASP A 244 -16.12 13.34 22.18
CA ASP A 244 -16.53 11.95 22.39
C ASP A 244 -15.81 11.42 23.65
N LEU A 245 -16.56 11.28 24.74
CA LEU A 245 -16.04 10.78 26.03
C LEU A 245 -15.54 9.34 25.94
N GLY A 246 -16.13 8.50 25.07
CA GLY A 246 -15.66 7.14 24.84
C GLY A 246 -14.32 7.12 24.10
N ALA A 247 -14.17 8.00 23.10
CA ALA A 247 -12.88 8.19 22.44
C ALA A 247 -11.80 8.74 23.40
N ALA A 248 -12.18 9.62 24.35
CA ALA A 248 -11.27 10.12 25.39
C ALA A 248 -10.85 9.02 26.37
N GLU A 249 -11.77 8.16 26.83
CA GLU A 249 -11.44 7.00 27.67
C GLU A 249 -10.48 6.03 26.96
N LEU A 250 -10.74 5.72 25.68
CA LEU A 250 -9.85 4.89 24.86
C LEU A 250 -8.46 5.51 24.72
N SER A 251 -8.39 6.82 24.49
CA SER A 251 -7.13 7.57 24.36
C SER A 251 -6.35 7.59 25.67
N PHE A 252 -7.02 7.80 26.81
CA PHE A 252 -6.42 7.73 28.14
C PHE A 252 -5.74 6.38 28.40
N TYR A 253 -6.47 5.27 28.25
CA TYR A 253 -5.91 3.94 28.52
C TYR A 253 -4.83 3.55 27.48
N ALA A 254 -4.99 3.94 26.21
CA ALA A 254 -3.96 3.73 25.20
C ALA A 254 -2.65 4.46 25.54
N ILE A 255 -2.71 5.74 25.93
CA ILE A 255 -1.52 6.52 26.28
C ILE A 255 -0.92 6.05 27.62
N LEU A 256 -1.75 5.62 28.59
CA LEU A 256 -1.27 5.03 29.84
C LEU A 256 -0.48 3.73 29.58
N VAL A 257 -1.02 2.83 28.76
CA VAL A 257 -0.33 1.59 28.37
C VAL A 257 0.92 1.89 27.54
N GLU A 258 0.89 2.89 26.64
CA GLU A 258 2.06 3.35 25.90
C GLU A 258 3.18 3.85 26.84
N LEU A 259 2.83 4.66 27.84
CA LEU A 259 3.74 5.18 28.85
C LEU A 259 4.34 4.04 29.67
N LEU A 260 3.52 3.14 30.20
CA LEU A 260 3.98 1.99 30.98
C LEU A 260 4.89 1.05 30.16
N GLY A 261 4.61 0.89 28.86
CA GLY A 261 5.46 0.14 27.94
C GLY A 261 6.80 0.83 27.69
N ARG A 262 6.80 2.16 27.52
CA ARG A 262 8.01 2.98 27.40
C ARG A 262 8.84 3.04 28.68
N CYS A 263 8.21 2.86 29.85
CA CYS A 263 8.87 2.72 31.15
C CYS A 263 9.50 1.33 31.40
N ALA A 264 9.25 0.33 30.55
CA ALA A 264 9.82 -1.00 30.73
C ALA A 264 11.34 -0.99 30.54
N PRO A 265 12.16 -1.60 31.42
CA PRO A 265 13.61 -1.57 31.26
C PRO A 265 14.06 -2.35 30.02
N SER A 266 15.16 -1.90 29.39
CA SER A 266 15.69 -2.55 28.18
C SER A 266 16.13 -4.01 28.41
N GLU A 267 16.07 -4.86 27.37
CA GLU A 267 16.49 -6.26 27.47
C GLU A 267 17.95 -6.42 27.86
N GLU A 268 18.83 -5.56 27.35
CA GLU A 268 20.23 -5.46 27.77
C GLU A 268 20.34 -5.21 29.28
N THR A 269 19.60 -4.23 29.82
CA THR A 269 19.59 -3.89 31.25
C THR A 269 19.10 -5.06 32.13
N ILE A 270 18.17 -5.86 31.62
CA ILE A 270 17.67 -7.08 32.29
C ILE A 270 18.73 -8.19 32.23
N SER A 271 19.40 -8.38 31.09
CA SER A 271 20.50 -9.36 30.92
C SER A 271 21.67 -9.11 31.87
N MET A 272 21.92 -7.85 32.23
CA MET A 272 22.92 -7.44 33.24
C MET A 272 22.51 -7.81 34.68
N GLY A 273 21.32 -8.39 34.89
CA GLY A 273 20.86 -8.89 36.19
C GLY A 273 20.49 -7.80 37.20
N LYS A 274 20.20 -6.56 36.77
CA LYS A 274 19.88 -5.47 37.69
C LYS A 274 18.54 -5.76 38.43
N PRO A 275 18.51 -5.84 39.77
CA PRO A 275 17.32 -6.25 40.50
C PRO A 275 16.15 -5.26 40.37
N ASN A 276 16.44 -3.96 40.24
CA ASN A 276 15.41 -2.93 40.06
C ASN A 276 14.68 -3.11 38.71
N ALA A 277 15.41 -3.43 37.64
CA ALA A 277 14.81 -3.67 36.32
C ALA A 277 13.90 -4.91 36.32
N ILE A 278 14.36 -6.01 36.92
CA ILE A 278 13.55 -7.23 37.07
C ILE A 278 12.28 -6.93 37.89
N ARG A 279 12.41 -6.17 38.98
CA ARG A 279 11.26 -5.75 39.80
C ARG A 279 10.29 -4.85 39.02
N ALA A 280 10.78 -3.86 38.28
CA ALA A 280 9.95 -2.98 37.46
C ALA A 280 9.16 -3.79 36.41
N LYS A 281 9.82 -4.68 35.66
CA LYS A 281 9.16 -5.57 34.68
C LYS A 281 8.11 -6.47 35.34
N SER A 282 8.38 -6.99 36.54
CA SER A 282 7.40 -7.77 37.31
C SER A 282 6.18 -6.95 37.74
N ILE A 283 6.34 -5.66 38.07
CA ILE A 283 5.22 -4.80 38.44
C ILE A 283 4.37 -4.46 37.20
N LEU A 284 5.00 -4.11 36.08
CA LEU A 284 4.29 -3.86 34.82
C LEU A 284 3.42 -5.06 34.40
N LYS A 285 3.94 -6.29 34.52
CA LYS A 285 3.16 -7.53 34.30
C LYS A 285 2.00 -7.74 35.27
N SER A 286 2.04 -7.14 36.47
CA SER A 286 0.93 -7.22 37.44
C SER A 286 -0.14 -6.15 37.24
N LEU A 287 0.16 -5.07 36.50
CA LEU A 287 -0.79 -3.99 36.21
C LEU A 287 -1.66 -4.27 34.98
N VAL A 288 -1.11 -4.94 33.96
CA VAL A 288 -1.84 -5.31 32.73
C VAL A 288 -1.56 -6.76 32.40
N SER A 289 -2.61 -7.58 32.34
CA SER A 289 -2.48 -9.02 32.11
C SER A 289 -2.27 -9.33 30.62
N MET A 290 -1.61 -10.47 30.32
CA MET A 290 -1.47 -10.96 28.95
C MET A 290 -2.84 -11.19 28.26
N HIS A 291 -3.82 -11.69 29.02
CA HIS A 291 -5.19 -11.91 28.55
C HIS A 291 -5.87 -10.61 28.10
N ASP A 292 -5.65 -9.51 28.82
CA ASP A 292 -6.17 -8.20 28.40
C ASP A 292 -5.54 -7.72 27.09
N LEU A 293 -4.22 -7.89 26.94
CA LEU A 293 -3.50 -7.51 25.72
C LEU A 293 -4.00 -8.32 24.51
N GLU A 294 -4.06 -9.65 24.64
CA GLU A 294 -4.62 -10.54 23.61
C GLU A 294 -6.05 -10.13 23.26
N GLY A 295 -6.92 -9.95 24.27
CA GLY A 295 -8.32 -9.58 24.07
C GLY A 295 -8.51 -8.25 23.35
N VAL A 296 -7.74 -7.20 23.71
CA VAL A 296 -7.84 -5.88 23.06
C VAL A 296 -7.32 -5.94 21.62
N LEU A 297 -6.26 -6.71 21.36
CA LEU A 297 -5.74 -6.88 20.00
C LEU A 297 -6.70 -7.65 19.09
N CYS A 298 -7.54 -8.55 19.63
CA CYS A 298 -8.57 -9.28 18.88
C CYS A 298 -9.82 -8.43 18.54
N LEU A 299 -10.00 -7.24 19.14
CA LEU A 299 -11.14 -6.37 18.83
C LEU A 299 -11.08 -5.86 17.37
N LYS A 300 -12.22 -5.79 16.71
CA LYS A 300 -12.31 -5.41 15.28
C LYS A 300 -12.38 -3.90 15.11
N PHE A 301 -11.81 -3.37 14.03
CA PHE A 301 -12.01 -1.99 13.62
C PHE A 301 -13.36 -1.80 12.92
N LEU A 302 -14.05 -0.69 13.21
CA LEU A 302 -15.23 -0.27 12.46
C LEU A 302 -14.80 0.20 11.06
N LEU A 303 -15.36 -0.39 10.00
CA LEU A 303 -15.05 -0.02 8.62
C LEU A 303 -16.10 0.97 8.10
N SER A 304 -15.75 2.27 8.10
CA SER A 304 -16.55 3.31 7.44
C SER A 304 -16.17 3.45 5.95
N THR A 305 -17.12 3.86 5.12
CA THR A 305 -16.89 4.29 3.73
C THR A 305 -16.64 5.79 3.61
N GLU A 306 -16.79 6.55 4.69
CA GLU A 306 -16.47 7.98 4.74
C GLU A 306 -14.96 8.21 4.93
N ASN A 307 -14.49 9.42 4.62
CA ASN A 307 -13.08 9.78 4.77
C ASN A 307 -12.68 10.11 6.22
N SER A 308 -13.66 10.33 7.10
CA SER A 308 -13.49 10.62 8.53
C SER A 308 -13.00 9.40 9.31
N MET A 309 -12.36 9.65 10.45
CA MET A 309 -12.05 8.57 11.40
C MET A 309 -13.36 8.01 12.00
N PRO A 310 -13.57 6.68 11.99
CA PRO A 310 -14.75 6.07 12.59
C PRO A 310 -14.75 6.20 14.12
N PRO A 311 -15.93 6.20 14.76
CA PRO A 311 -16.06 6.15 16.22
C PRO A 311 -15.51 4.83 16.80
N GLY A 312 -15.12 4.87 18.08
CA GLY A 312 -14.61 3.72 18.82
C GLY A 312 -13.13 3.42 18.60
N LEU A 313 -12.81 2.15 18.32
CA LEU A 313 -11.43 1.66 18.31
C LEU A 313 -10.63 2.17 17.12
N GLN A 314 -9.51 2.86 17.39
CA GLN A 314 -8.60 3.38 16.37
C GLN A 314 -7.29 2.56 16.30
N PRO A 315 -6.60 2.50 15.15
CA PRO A 315 -5.32 1.79 15.02
C PRO A 315 -4.22 2.28 15.98
N ALA A 316 -4.25 3.56 16.37
CA ALA A 316 -3.35 4.12 17.37
C ALA A 316 -3.50 3.45 18.75
N HIS A 317 -4.72 3.04 19.13
CA HIS A 317 -4.95 2.34 20.40
C HIS A 317 -4.25 0.99 20.40
N LYS A 318 -4.49 0.14 19.37
CA LYS A 318 -3.79 -1.14 19.23
C LYS A 318 -2.27 -0.97 19.13
N MET A 319 -1.77 0.09 18.50
CA MET A 319 -0.33 0.37 18.41
C MET A 319 0.32 0.51 19.80
N SER A 320 -0.34 1.21 20.73
CA SER A 320 0.12 1.33 22.12
C SER A 320 0.12 -0.02 22.86
N ILE A 321 -0.89 -0.86 22.61
CA ILE A 321 -0.98 -2.22 23.19
C ILE A 321 0.14 -3.12 22.68
N VAL A 322 0.44 -3.09 21.37
CA VAL A 322 1.56 -3.85 20.77
C VAL A 322 2.91 -3.42 21.35
N LEU A 323 3.14 -2.11 21.54
CA LEU A 323 4.37 -1.59 22.15
C LEU A 323 4.58 -2.12 23.58
N PHE A 324 3.50 -2.17 24.39
CA PHE A 324 3.56 -2.72 25.73
C PHE A 324 3.79 -4.23 25.73
N LEU A 325 3.10 -4.97 24.86
CA LEU A 325 3.28 -6.40 24.66
C LEU A 325 4.74 -6.74 24.34
N GLU A 326 5.31 -6.10 23.32
CA GLU A 326 6.69 -6.28 22.87
C GLU A 326 7.70 -6.03 24.00
N ARG A 327 7.58 -4.90 24.72
CA ARG A 327 8.57 -4.49 25.73
C ARG A 327 8.44 -5.18 27.08
N VAL A 328 7.22 -5.43 27.55
CA VAL A 328 6.95 -5.96 28.90
C VAL A 328 6.86 -7.47 28.91
N TYR A 329 6.22 -8.07 27.91
CA TYR A 329 6.06 -9.53 27.83
C TYR A 329 7.08 -10.16 26.88
N GLY A 330 7.31 -9.54 25.72
CA GLY A 330 7.86 -10.23 24.55
C GLY A 330 6.85 -11.25 24.01
N ILE A 331 7.26 -12.09 23.06
CA ILE A 331 6.47 -13.24 22.62
C ILE A 331 7.10 -14.51 23.21
N PRO A 332 6.62 -15.01 24.37
CA PRO A 332 7.34 -15.98 25.18
C PRO A 332 7.40 -17.38 24.57
N ASP A 333 6.43 -17.70 23.70
CA ASP A 333 6.27 -19.01 23.10
C ASP A 333 5.60 -18.93 21.73
N GLN A 334 5.77 -20.00 20.97
CA GLN A 334 5.31 -20.18 19.61
C GLN A 334 3.78 -20.30 19.49
N GLU A 335 3.07 -20.83 20.49
CA GLU A 335 1.62 -20.97 20.46
C GLU A 335 0.93 -19.61 20.58
N THR A 336 1.37 -18.81 21.55
CA THR A 336 0.96 -17.42 21.75
C THR A 336 1.22 -16.57 20.50
N PHE A 337 2.37 -16.76 19.84
CA PHE A 337 2.67 -16.08 18.57
C PHE A 337 1.63 -16.36 17.48
N PHE A 338 1.31 -17.64 17.26
CA PHE A 338 0.35 -18.03 16.22
C PHE A 338 -1.07 -17.61 16.56
N ARG A 339 -1.48 -17.69 17.83
CA ARG A 339 -2.78 -17.21 18.32
C ARG A 339 -2.95 -15.71 18.04
N LEU A 340 -1.95 -14.90 18.36
CA LEU A 340 -1.92 -13.47 18.06
C LEU A 340 -2.00 -13.17 16.56
N ILE A 341 -1.31 -13.96 15.71
CA ILE A 341 -1.39 -13.74 14.27
C ILE A 341 -2.77 -14.12 13.72
N GLU A 342 -3.33 -15.26 14.14
CA GLU A 342 -4.60 -15.78 13.62
C GLU A 342 -5.80 -14.92 14.06
N GLU A 343 -5.89 -14.58 15.34
CA GLU A 343 -7.05 -13.90 15.93
C GLU A 343 -6.98 -12.36 15.89
N ALA A 344 -5.78 -11.76 15.91
CA ALA A 344 -5.61 -10.30 15.93
C ALA A 344 -5.00 -9.72 14.64
N PHE A 345 -3.75 -10.11 14.31
CA PHE A 345 -2.99 -9.39 13.28
C PHE A 345 -3.44 -9.71 11.85
N LEU A 346 -3.82 -10.95 11.54
CA LEU A 346 -4.29 -11.33 10.20
C LEU A 346 -5.63 -10.68 9.84
N PRO A 347 -6.63 -10.56 10.73
CA PRO A 347 -7.79 -9.68 10.54
C PRO A 347 -7.40 -8.23 10.23
N ASP A 348 -6.51 -7.61 11.01
CA ASP A 348 -6.09 -6.22 10.82
C ASP A 348 -5.43 -6.00 9.43
N ILE A 349 -4.55 -6.92 9.02
CA ILE A 349 -3.91 -6.89 7.69
C ILE A 349 -4.95 -7.08 6.57
N ARG A 350 -5.95 -7.96 6.77
CA ARG A 350 -7.06 -8.15 5.81
C ARG A 350 -7.86 -6.85 5.66
N CYS A 351 -8.19 -6.16 6.76
CA CYS A 351 -8.87 -4.86 6.74
C CYS A 351 -8.11 -3.82 5.91
N ALA A 352 -6.79 -3.70 6.07
CA ALA A 352 -5.98 -2.80 5.24
C ALA A 352 -6.08 -3.11 3.75
N THR A 353 -6.02 -4.40 3.37
CA THR A 353 -6.18 -4.80 1.96
C THR A 353 -7.61 -4.67 1.42
N ILE A 354 -8.62 -4.50 2.26
CA ILE A 354 -10.01 -4.23 1.86
C ILE A 354 -10.21 -2.73 1.62
N LEU A 355 -9.73 -1.88 2.52
CA LEU A 355 -9.84 -0.42 2.41
C LEU A 355 -9.16 0.13 1.14
N ASP A 356 -8.00 -0.42 0.74
CA ASP A 356 -7.30 -0.03 -0.50
C ASP A 356 -7.97 -0.57 -1.79
N MET A 357 -8.90 -1.53 -1.69
CA MET A 357 -9.71 -2.01 -2.82
C MET A 357 -11.01 -1.22 -3.01
N ALA A 358 -11.54 -0.63 -1.94
CA ALA A 358 -12.56 0.40 -2.03
C ALA A 358 -11.93 1.68 -2.63
N ALA A 359 -12.74 2.60 -3.14
CA ALA A 359 -12.27 3.91 -3.65
C ALA A 359 -11.88 4.88 -2.51
N VAL A 360 -11.44 4.34 -1.36
CA VAL A 360 -11.30 4.98 -0.05
C VAL A 360 -9.85 4.83 0.47
N SER A 361 -8.91 4.57 -0.44
CA SER A 361 -7.47 4.33 -0.14
C SER A 361 -6.75 5.51 0.51
N GLU A 362 -7.34 6.69 0.52
CA GLU A 362 -6.81 7.91 1.13
C GLU A 362 -7.52 8.31 2.44
N SER A 363 -8.43 7.48 2.96
CA SER A 363 -9.08 7.73 4.26
C SER A 363 -8.10 7.72 5.44
N ASP A 364 -8.39 8.52 6.46
CA ASP A 364 -7.56 8.58 7.67
C ASP A 364 -7.42 7.22 8.35
N LEU A 365 -8.48 6.40 8.34
CA LEU A 365 -8.46 5.02 8.85
C LEU A 365 -7.46 4.15 8.09
N ALA A 366 -7.46 4.18 6.75
CA ALA A 366 -6.55 3.38 5.94
C ALA A 366 -5.08 3.80 6.18
N LEU A 367 -4.82 5.11 6.28
CA LEU A 367 -3.49 5.64 6.57
C LEU A 367 -3.02 5.32 8.00
N ALA A 368 -3.90 5.42 8.99
CA ALA A 368 -3.62 5.06 10.38
C ALA A 368 -3.35 3.55 10.53
N LEU A 369 -4.13 2.71 9.86
CA LEU A 369 -3.96 1.26 9.86
C LEU A 369 -2.64 0.85 9.19
N ASN A 370 -2.28 1.46 8.07
CA ASN A 370 -0.97 1.27 7.43
C ASN A 370 0.20 1.69 8.34
N ARG A 371 0.05 2.74 9.15
CA ARG A 371 1.07 3.16 10.14
C ARG A 371 1.21 2.12 11.25
N TYR A 372 0.11 1.72 11.89
CA TYR A 372 0.10 0.68 12.94
C TYR A 372 0.74 -0.64 12.45
N LEU A 373 0.29 -1.14 11.29
CA LEU A 373 0.79 -2.40 10.74
C LEU A 373 2.29 -2.34 10.45
N CYS A 374 2.76 -1.30 9.74
CA CYS A 374 4.15 -1.25 9.30
C CYS A 374 5.14 -0.79 10.39
N THR A 375 4.67 -0.10 11.44
CA THR A 375 5.55 0.43 12.51
C THR A 375 5.65 -0.52 13.71
N SER A 376 4.63 -1.36 13.95
CA SER A 376 4.60 -2.24 15.13
C SER A 376 4.37 -3.71 14.77
N VAL A 377 3.28 -4.04 14.06
CA VAL A 377 2.90 -5.44 13.81
C VAL A 377 3.90 -6.18 12.91
N ILE A 378 4.25 -5.59 11.77
CA ILE A 378 5.14 -6.21 10.78
C ILE A 378 6.57 -6.34 11.33
N PRO A 379 7.19 -5.32 11.97
CA PRO A 379 8.47 -5.49 12.65
C PRO A 379 8.45 -6.59 13.73
N LEU A 380 7.40 -6.63 14.57
CA LEU A 380 7.23 -7.66 15.60
C LEU A 380 7.14 -9.08 15.02
N MET A 381 6.40 -9.26 13.92
CA MET A 381 6.35 -10.57 13.23
C MET A 381 7.68 -10.90 12.53
N THR A 382 8.44 -9.89 12.08
CA THR A 382 9.74 -10.06 11.42
C THR A 382 10.81 -10.56 12.39
N SER A 383 10.89 -10.01 13.61
CA SER A 383 11.85 -10.47 14.64
C SER A 383 11.58 -11.91 15.09
N HIS A 384 10.32 -12.34 15.04
CA HIS A 384 9.88 -13.69 15.42
C HIS A 384 9.74 -14.67 14.22
N ALA A 385 10.30 -14.34 13.04
CA ALA A 385 10.26 -15.20 11.84
C ALA A 385 10.88 -16.60 12.03
N HIS A 386 11.72 -16.79 13.06
CA HIS A 386 12.32 -18.07 13.43
C HIS A 386 11.28 -19.09 13.96
N TYR A 387 10.15 -18.62 14.52
CA TYR A 387 9.07 -19.52 14.96
C TYR A 387 8.35 -20.25 13.80
N PHE A 388 8.71 -20.01 12.53
CA PHE A 388 8.14 -20.69 11.37
C PHE A 388 8.96 -21.87 10.82
N GLU A 389 10.19 -22.12 11.30
CA GLU A 389 11.14 -23.07 10.67
C GLU A 389 10.64 -24.54 10.68
N ASP A 390 9.94 -24.96 11.74
CA ASP A 390 9.46 -26.35 11.95
C ASP A 390 7.93 -26.55 11.87
N CYS A 391 7.16 -25.52 11.48
CA CYS A 391 5.69 -25.54 11.57
C CYS A 391 4.94 -26.09 10.34
N ASP A 392 5.09 -27.38 10.06
CA ASP A 392 4.34 -28.04 8.97
C ASP A 392 2.80 -28.04 9.21
N HIS A 393 2.38 -28.10 10.49
CA HIS A 393 0.97 -28.18 10.92
C HIS A 393 0.14 -26.89 10.68
N GLN A 394 0.78 -25.73 10.55
CA GLN A 394 0.12 -24.41 10.35
C GLN A 394 0.39 -23.82 8.97
N SER A 395 0.68 -24.68 7.99
CA SER A 395 0.91 -24.31 6.59
C SER A 395 -0.22 -23.47 5.97
N SER A 396 -1.48 -23.67 6.37
CA SER A 396 -2.64 -22.87 5.96
C SER A 396 -2.62 -21.43 6.49
N LEU A 397 -2.29 -21.26 7.77
CA LEU A 397 -2.16 -19.95 8.41
C LEU A 397 -1.01 -19.17 7.78
N LEU A 398 0.15 -19.81 7.60
CA LEU A 398 1.29 -19.25 6.88
C LEU A 398 0.94 -18.83 5.44
N GLU A 399 0.26 -19.68 4.67
CA GLU A 399 -0.17 -19.31 3.31
C GLU A 399 -1.08 -18.08 3.32
N SER A 400 -2.00 -17.99 4.29
CA SER A 400 -2.89 -16.83 4.43
C SER A 400 -2.12 -15.55 4.78
N ILE A 401 -1.16 -15.62 5.71
CA ILE A 401 -0.31 -14.50 6.12
C ILE A 401 0.51 -14.00 4.93
N LEU A 402 1.30 -14.88 4.31
CA LEU A 402 2.16 -14.53 3.18
C LEU A 402 1.36 -13.96 2.01
N HIS A 403 0.19 -14.54 1.71
CA HIS A 403 -0.64 -14.02 0.64
C HIS A 403 -1.23 -12.65 0.96
N THR A 404 -1.67 -12.41 2.20
CA THR A 404 -2.30 -11.14 2.58
C THR A 404 -1.26 -10.02 2.71
N ILE A 405 -0.06 -10.31 3.21
CA ILE A 405 1.03 -9.33 3.28
C ILE A 405 1.63 -9.05 1.89
N TYR A 406 1.74 -10.05 1.02
CA TYR A 406 2.08 -9.82 -0.39
C TYR A 406 0.98 -9.03 -1.16
N ARG A 407 -0.29 -9.13 -0.74
CA ARG A 407 -1.35 -8.24 -1.24
C ARG A 407 -1.19 -6.82 -0.68
N LEU A 408 -0.82 -6.66 0.60
CA LEU A 408 -0.52 -5.37 1.23
C LEU A 408 0.64 -4.65 0.54
N SER A 409 1.67 -5.37 0.07
CA SER A 409 2.76 -4.77 -0.71
C SER A 409 2.33 -4.18 -2.06
N LYS A 410 1.10 -4.46 -2.51
CA LYS A 410 0.47 -3.89 -3.72
C LYS A 410 -0.53 -2.78 -3.40
N CYS A 411 -0.75 -2.44 -2.14
CA CYS A 411 -1.63 -1.34 -1.79
C CYS A 411 -0.98 0.00 -2.19
N ARG A 412 -1.80 0.94 -2.69
CA ARG A 412 -1.31 2.22 -3.26
C ARG A 412 -0.96 3.25 -2.20
N SER A 413 -1.59 3.12 -1.04
CA SER A 413 -1.55 4.02 0.11
C SER A 413 -0.29 3.90 0.99
N LEU A 414 0.59 2.92 0.75
CA LEU A 414 1.82 2.76 1.54
C LEU A 414 2.93 3.71 1.06
N THR A 415 3.57 4.38 2.03
CA THR A 415 4.81 5.11 1.80
C THR A 415 5.97 4.15 1.47
N LYS A 416 7.04 4.69 0.88
CA LYS A 416 8.23 3.90 0.55
C LYS A 416 8.84 3.19 1.77
N ASN A 417 8.94 3.85 2.92
CA ASN A 417 9.51 3.25 4.13
C ASN A 417 8.64 2.09 4.63
N GLN A 418 7.31 2.24 4.60
CA GLN A 418 6.37 1.16 4.93
C GLN A 418 6.50 -0.03 3.96
N LEU A 419 6.66 0.24 2.66
CA LEU A 419 6.94 -0.81 1.68
C LEU A 419 8.29 -1.50 1.90
N ASP A 420 9.34 -0.77 2.30
CA ASP A 420 10.63 -1.36 2.67
C ASP A 420 10.46 -2.27 3.93
N SER A 421 9.67 -1.90 4.94
CA SER A 421 9.32 -2.77 6.09
C SER A 421 8.55 -4.04 5.68
N VAL A 422 7.57 -3.91 4.77
CA VAL A 422 6.86 -5.06 4.19
C VAL A 422 7.81 -5.96 3.38
N CYS A 423 8.80 -5.40 2.70
CA CYS A 423 9.85 -6.17 2.04
C CYS A 423 10.67 -6.97 3.06
N GLU A 424 11.18 -6.31 4.11
CA GLU A 424 12.05 -6.94 5.12
C GLU A 424 11.36 -8.11 5.81
N PHE A 425 10.07 -7.99 6.12
CA PHE A 425 9.24 -9.10 6.60
C PHE A 425 9.22 -10.28 5.62
N LEU A 426 8.85 -10.03 4.36
CA LEU A 426 8.71 -11.09 3.35
C LEU A 426 10.06 -11.79 3.09
N LEU A 427 11.14 -11.03 3.10
CA LEU A 427 12.52 -11.51 2.93
C LEU A 427 13.00 -12.33 4.14
N ALA A 428 12.68 -11.91 5.37
CA ALA A 428 13.00 -12.67 6.58
C ALA A 428 12.34 -14.05 6.57
N PHE A 429 11.06 -14.11 6.23
CA PHE A 429 10.30 -15.36 6.11
C PHE A 429 10.83 -16.24 4.96
N GLU A 430 11.16 -15.68 3.80
CA GLU A 430 11.80 -16.43 2.70
C GLU A 430 13.14 -17.06 3.08
N SER A 431 13.80 -16.58 4.15
CA SER A 431 15.07 -17.14 4.65
C SER A 431 14.92 -18.22 5.74
N THR A 432 13.73 -18.41 6.31
CA THR A 432 13.45 -19.43 7.33
C THR A 432 12.53 -20.56 6.83
N LEU A 433 11.81 -20.35 5.71
CA LEU A 433 10.81 -21.29 5.21
C LEU A 433 11.36 -22.37 4.28
N LYS A 434 10.81 -23.59 4.41
CA LYS A 434 11.11 -24.72 3.53
C LYS A 434 10.66 -24.45 2.08
N PRO A 435 11.44 -24.85 1.05
CA PRO A 435 11.12 -24.71 -0.38
C PRO A 435 9.69 -25.06 -0.79
N SER A 436 9.13 -26.13 -0.24
CA SER A 436 7.78 -26.62 -0.53
C SER A 436 6.68 -25.62 -0.15
N MET A 437 6.80 -24.94 0.99
CA MET A 437 5.79 -24.03 1.56
C MET A 437 5.63 -22.76 0.73
N MET A 438 6.64 -22.39 -0.07
CA MET A 438 6.67 -21.15 -0.86
C MET A 438 6.06 -21.31 -2.27
N THR A 439 5.77 -22.54 -2.67
CA THR A 439 5.15 -22.87 -3.98
C THR A 439 3.90 -22.03 -4.31
N PRO A 440 2.94 -21.76 -3.39
CA PRO A 440 1.76 -20.95 -3.70
C PRO A 440 2.08 -19.49 -4.00
N LEU A 441 3.07 -18.91 -3.30
CA LEU A 441 3.49 -17.53 -3.52
C LEU A 441 4.29 -17.39 -4.82
N LEU A 442 5.19 -18.34 -5.10
CA LEU A 442 5.90 -18.42 -6.38
C LEU A 442 4.93 -18.46 -7.57
N ARG A 443 3.82 -19.22 -7.50
CA ARG A 443 2.77 -19.21 -8.54
C ARG A 443 2.15 -17.82 -8.78
N LYS A 444 2.02 -16.97 -7.75
CA LYS A 444 1.50 -15.60 -7.88
C LYS A 444 2.58 -14.66 -8.42
N LEU A 445 3.82 -14.79 -7.97
CA LEU A 445 4.98 -14.09 -8.54
C LEU A 445 5.15 -14.36 -10.05
N VAL A 446 4.92 -15.60 -10.54
CA VAL A 446 4.88 -15.94 -11.97
C VAL A 446 3.89 -15.08 -12.77
N HIS A 447 2.77 -14.68 -12.14
CA HIS A 447 1.72 -13.88 -12.78
C HIS A 447 1.96 -12.37 -12.66
N ASP A 448 2.46 -11.90 -11.52
CA ASP A 448 2.56 -10.47 -11.20
C ASP A 448 3.84 -9.81 -11.71
N VAL A 449 4.98 -10.50 -11.63
CA VAL A 449 6.28 -10.01 -12.13
C VAL A 449 6.21 -9.57 -13.60
N PRO A 450 5.49 -10.28 -14.50
CA PRO A 450 5.09 -9.81 -15.82
C PRO A 450 4.56 -8.36 -15.94
N ALA A 451 3.84 -7.85 -14.95
CA ALA A 451 3.10 -6.61 -15.08
C ALA A 451 3.97 -5.34 -14.99
N LEU A 452 5.20 -5.44 -14.48
CA LEU A 452 6.19 -4.35 -14.43
C LEU A 452 5.58 -2.98 -14.07
N THR A 453 4.94 -2.95 -12.89
CA THR A 453 4.47 -1.74 -12.22
C THR A 453 5.55 -1.25 -11.23
N ASP A 454 5.45 0.00 -10.74
CA ASP A 454 6.39 0.54 -9.75
C ASP A 454 6.49 -0.34 -8.46
N GLN A 455 5.48 -1.15 -8.18
CA GLN A 455 5.44 -2.10 -7.05
C GLN A 455 6.23 -3.41 -7.29
N THR A 456 6.71 -3.69 -8.51
CA THR A 456 7.43 -4.95 -8.83
C THR A 456 8.81 -5.08 -8.17
N ILE A 457 9.31 -4.01 -7.53
CA ILE A 457 10.53 -4.04 -6.72
C ILE A 457 10.44 -5.08 -5.60
N VAL A 458 9.26 -5.24 -4.97
CA VAL A 458 9.06 -6.22 -3.88
C VAL A 458 9.15 -7.66 -4.40
N PRO A 459 8.32 -8.11 -5.39
CA PRO A 459 8.50 -9.39 -6.07
C PRO A 459 9.92 -9.72 -6.51
N LEU A 460 10.66 -8.74 -7.03
CA LEU A 460 11.99 -8.98 -7.58
C LEU A 460 13.06 -9.11 -6.48
N ARG A 461 12.99 -8.32 -5.41
CA ARG A 461 13.85 -8.49 -4.23
C ARG A 461 13.65 -9.86 -3.58
N MET A 462 12.39 -10.27 -3.44
CA MET A 462 12.01 -11.59 -2.92
C MET A 462 12.66 -12.72 -3.72
N LEU A 463 12.42 -12.77 -5.04
CA LEU A 463 13.08 -13.73 -5.93
C LEU A 463 14.62 -13.68 -5.85
N THR A 464 15.18 -12.49 -5.70
CA THR A 464 16.64 -12.27 -5.60
C THR A 464 17.22 -12.94 -4.34
N GLN A 465 16.51 -12.88 -3.20
CA GLN A 465 16.91 -13.51 -1.94
C GLN A 465 16.59 -15.01 -1.92
N TRP A 466 15.44 -15.40 -2.46
CA TRP A 466 15.02 -16.79 -2.64
C TRP A 466 16.08 -17.65 -3.33
N TYR A 467 16.63 -17.18 -4.47
CA TYR A 467 17.66 -17.95 -5.18
C TYR A 467 18.96 -18.07 -4.37
N GLU A 468 19.36 -17.06 -3.60
CA GLU A 468 20.55 -17.17 -2.74
C GLU A 468 20.37 -18.23 -1.65
N HIS A 469 19.26 -18.16 -0.92
CA HIS A 469 18.96 -19.09 0.16
C HIS A 469 18.78 -20.53 -0.36
N CYS A 470 17.90 -20.71 -1.35
CA CYS A 470 17.59 -22.03 -1.91
C CYS A 470 18.64 -22.55 -2.91
N SER A 471 19.71 -21.81 -3.20
CA SER A 471 20.78 -22.19 -4.15
C SER A 471 21.26 -23.63 -3.97
N ARG A 472 21.52 -24.04 -2.72
CA ARG A 472 21.95 -25.41 -2.38
C ARG A 472 20.83 -26.44 -2.64
N HIS A 473 19.59 -26.15 -2.24
CA HIS A 473 18.44 -27.04 -2.44
C HIS A 473 18.16 -27.28 -3.93
N TYR A 474 18.17 -26.22 -4.75
CA TYR A 474 18.00 -26.30 -6.20
C TYR A 474 19.08 -27.13 -6.91
N THR A 475 20.27 -27.29 -6.31
CA THR A 475 21.33 -28.14 -6.86
C THR A 475 21.28 -29.61 -6.45
N ILE A 476 20.51 -29.98 -5.41
CA ILE A 476 20.58 -31.33 -4.79
C ILE A 476 19.21 -32.02 -4.71
N SER A 477 18.12 -31.32 -4.41
CA SER A 477 16.83 -31.96 -4.04
C SER A 477 15.55 -31.26 -4.54
N ALA A 478 15.64 -30.19 -5.33
CA ALA A 478 14.45 -29.50 -5.82
C ALA A 478 13.54 -30.38 -6.69
N THR A 479 12.22 -30.26 -6.44
CA THR A 479 11.19 -31.00 -7.17
C THR A 479 11.05 -30.51 -8.62
N GLU A 480 10.53 -31.37 -9.50
CA GLU A 480 10.30 -30.98 -10.91
C GLU A 480 9.27 -29.86 -11.05
N GLU A 481 8.35 -29.71 -10.10
CA GLU A 481 7.40 -28.60 -10.09
C GLU A 481 8.07 -27.26 -9.69
N GLU A 482 8.95 -27.25 -8.68
CA GLU A 482 9.76 -26.06 -8.31
C GLU A 482 10.63 -25.57 -9.46
N LYS A 483 11.32 -26.50 -10.16
CA LYS A 483 12.13 -26.19 -11.36
C LYS A 483 11.27 -25.63 -12.49
N ARG A 484 10.09 -26.22 -12.71
CA ARG A 484 9.15 -25.77 -13.75
C ARG A 484 8.55 -24.40 -13.46
N LEU A 485 8.18 -24.11 -12.22
CA LEU A 485 7.67 -22.80 -11.80
C LEU A 485 8.74 -21.72 -11.93
N THR A 486 9.97 -22.02 -11.50
CA THR A 486 11.17 -21.18 -11.71
C THR A 486 11.37 -20.84 -13.20
N MET A 487 11.41 -21.87 -14.06
CA MET A 487 11.52 -21.72 -15.51
C MET A 487 10.38 -20.87 -16.11
N MET A 488 9.14 -21.11 -15.68
CA MET A 488 7.99 -20.32 -16.12
C MET A 488 8.07 -18.88 -15.65
N LEU A 489 8.56 -18.60 -14.44
CA LEU A 489 8.68 -17.24 -13.92
C LEU A 489 9.65 -16.39 -14.75
N PHE A 490 10.87 -16.90 -14.99
CA PHE A 490 11.85 -16.20 -15.83
C PHE A 490 11.34 -16.04 -17.26
N GLN A 491 10.81 -17.11 -17.87
CA GLN A 491 10.25 -17.04 -19.21
C GLN A 491 9.11 -16.01 -19.28
N LYS A 492 8.22 -15.92 -18.27
CA LYS A 492 7.11 -14.96 -18.23
C LYS A 492 7.55 -13.52 -17.93
N LEU A 493 8.54 -13.29 -17.08
CA LEU A 493 9.16 -11.97 -16.89
C LEU A 493 9.67 -11.41 -18.22
N PHE A 494 10.46 -12.21 -18.94
CA PHE A 494 11.00 -11.84 -20.25
C PHE A 494 9.93 -11.78 -21.36
N ASP A 495 8.99 -12.73 -21.38
CA ASP A 495 7.89 -12.70 -22.34
C ASP A 495 6.90 -11.57 -22.08
N ALA A 496 6.79 -11.02 -20.88
CA ALA A 496 5.88 -9.90 -20.60
C ALA A 496 6.51 -8.54 -20.87
N LEU A 497 7.83 -8.40 -20.67
CA LEU A 497 8.64 -7.37 -21.32
C LEU A 497 8.37 -7.37 -22.84
N ALA A 498 8.20 -8.53 -23.46
CA ALA A 498 7.90 -8.69 -24.89
C ALA A 498 6.39 -8.71 -25.26
N SER A 499 5.45 -8.95 -24.33
CA SER A 499 4.03 -9.22 -24.62
C SER A 499 3.10 -8.05 -24.29
N ARG A 500 3.64 -6.92 -23.79
CA ARG A 500 3.01 -5.60 -23.95
C ARG A 500 2.79 -5.21 -25.45
N ILE A 501 2.92 -6.15 -26.41
CA ILE A 501 2.97 -5.98 -27.89
C ILE A 501 1.88 -6.71 -28.75
N GLU A 502 1.15 -7.79 -28.37
CA GLU A 502 0.10 -8.44 -29.25
C GLU A 502 -1.22 -8.93 -28.56
N GLN A 503 -2.38 -9.09 -29.26
CA GLN A 503 -3.64 -9.90 -28.94
C GLN A 503 -4.86 -9.67 -29.93
N GLY A 504 -5.92 -10.50 -29.93
CA GLY A 504 -7.15 -10.41 -30.82
C GLY A 504 -8.41 -11.31 -30.50
N TRP A 505 -9.49 -11.30 -31.33
CA TRP A 505 -10.95 -11.62 -31.03
C TRP A 505 -11.81 -12.50 -32.05
N ILE A 506 -13.10 -12.91 -31.78
CA ILE A 506 -14.07 -13.78 -32.59
C ILE A 506 -15.60 -13.32 -32.68
N TYR A 507 -16.63 -14.17 -33.00
CA TYR A 507 -18.08 -13.83 -33.31
C TYR A 507 -19.16 -14.05 -32.21
N GLY A 508 -20.22 -13.22 -32.20
CA GLY A 508 -21.53 -13.47 -31.53
C GLY A 508 -22.45 -12.23 -31.53
N GLU A 509 -23.75 -12.40 -31.19
CA GLU A 509 -24.82 -11.41 -31.47
C GLU A 509 -24.71 -10.04 -30.78
N GLN A 510 -23.94 -9.95 -29.70
CA GLN A 510 -23.48 -8.68 -29.12
C GLN A 510 -21.98 -8.77 -28.82
N ILE A 511 -21.35 -7.60 -28.62
CA ILE A 511 -19.94 -7.54 -28.23
C ILE A 511 -19.82 -8.13 -26.83
N ASN A 512 -19.12 -9.26 -26.70
CA ASN A 512 -18.97 -9.95 -25.41
C ASN A 512 -17.50 -10.31 -25.16
N ASP A 513 -16.86 -9.50 -24.32
CA ASP A 513 -15.42 -9.56 -24.08
C ASP A 513 -14.97 -10.86 -23.38
N LYS A 514 -15.88 -11.53 -22.67
CA LYS A 514 -15.56 -12.77 -21.93
C LYS A 514 -15.49 -14.01 -22.83
N TYR A 515 -16.28 -14.04 -23.90
CA TYR A 515 -16.35 -15.16 -24.86
C TYR A 515 -15.72 -14.83 -26.21
N ARG A 516 -15.09 -13.66 -26.30
CA ARG A 516 -14.48 -13.08 -27.49
C ARG A 516 -15.42 -12.80 -28.66
N GLN A 517 -16.66 -12.39 -28.44
CA GLN A 517 -17.70 -12.39 -29.48
C GLN A 517 -17.99 -10.99 -30.06
N HIS A 518 -18.29 -10.90 -31.37
CA HIS A 518 -18.59 -9.65 -32.10
C HIS A 518 -19.66 -9.84 -33.22
N PRO A 519 -20.65 -8.95 -33.41
CA PRO A 519 -21.86 -9.20 -34.22
C PRO A 519 -21.76 -9.12 -35.75
N ASN A 520 -20.59 -8.82 -36.31
CA ASN A 520 -20.45 -8.57 -37.76
C ASN A 520 -19.85 -9.72 -38.59
N LEU A 521 -19.59 -10.91 -38.01
CA LEU A 521 -19.21 -12.07 -38.83
C LEU A 521 -20.48 -12.73 -39.39
N LYS A 522 -20.99 -12.11 -40.46
CA LYS A 522 -22.07 -12.57 -41.34
C LYS A 522 -21.74 -12.14 -42.81
N PRO A 523 -22.31 -12.79 -43.85
CA PRO A 523 -21.90 -12.56 -45.23
C PRO A 523 -21.99 -11.10 -45.70
N TYR A 524 -20.99 -10.63 -46.46
CA TYR A 524 -20.94 -9.24 -46.99
C TYR A 524 -22.22 -8.82 -47.73
N LYS A 525 -22.85 -9.75 -48.47
CA LYS A 525 -24.10 -9.51 -49.22
C LYS A 525 -25.35 -9.31 -48.35
N SER A 526 -25.29 -9.73 -47.08
CA SER A 526 -26.36 -9.55 -46.08
C SER A 526 -26.03 -8.44 -45.06
N LEU A 527 -25.05 -7.60 -45.35
CA LEU A 527 -24.77 -6.38 -44.58
C LEU A 527 -25.59 -5.21 -45.13
N ASP A 528 -26.05 -4.34 -44.25
CA ASP A 528 -26.86 -3.18 -44.60
C ASP A 528 -26.04 -2.17 -45.42
N ARG A 529 -26.69 -1.40 -46.31
CA ARG A 529 -26.00 -0.41 -47.18
C ARG A 529 -25.10 0.57 -46.41
N LYS A 530 -25.47 0.95 -45.18
CA LYS A 530 -24.66 1.81 -44.31
C LYS A 530 -23.38 1.11 -43.81
N THR A 531 -23.47 -0.20 -43.55
CA THR A 531 -22.37 -1.05 -43.08
C THR A 531 -21.41 -1.38 -44.23
N VAL A 532 -21.94 -1.69 -45.41
CA VAL A 532 -21.19 -1.86 -46.66
C VAL A 532 -20.37 -0.61 -47.00
N ALA A 533 -20.99 0.58 -47.00
CA ALA A 533 -20.29 1.83 -47.29
C ALA A 533 -19.11 2.11 -46.35
N LYS A 534 -19.25 1.79 -45.05
CA LYS A 534 -18.17 1.92 -44.05
C LYS A 534 -17.00 0.94 -44.28
N LEU A 535 -17.26 -0.23 -44.88
CA LEU A 535 -16.22 -1.22 -45.17
C LEU A 535 -15.43 -0.90 -46.45
N GLU A 536 -16.03 -0.17 -47.40
CA GLU A 536 -15.35 0.22 -48.65
C GLU A 536 -14.47 1.48 -48.51
N GLU A 537 -14.76 2.37 -47.56
CA GLU A 537 -14.04 3.64 -47.35
C GLU A 537 -12.52 3.46 -47.15
N PRO A 538 -12.03 2.56 -46.26
CA PRO A 538 -10.59 2.41 -46.01
C PRO A 538 -9.81 1.82 -47.19
N ILE A 539 -10.44 0.95 -47.99
CA ILE A 539 -9.85 0.34 -49.19
C ILE A 539 -9.69 1.42 -50.27
N ARG A 540 -10.73 2.24 -50.45
CA ARG A 540 -10.78 3.31 -51.46
C ARG A 540 -9.73 4.39 -51.20
N ASP A 541 -9.53 4.79 -49.94
CA ASP A 541 -8.56 5.81 -49.59
C ASP A 541 -7.11 5.27 -49.63
N ALA A 542 -6.91 4.00 -49.32
CA ALA A 542 -5.60 3.36 -49.47
C ALA A 542 -5.14 3.32 -50.94
N LEU A 543 -6.02 2.90 -51.87
CA LEU A 543 -5.67 2.84 -53.30
C LEU A 543 -5.27 4.21 -53.87
N LYS A 544 -5.95 5.31 -53.48
CA LYS A 544 -5.56 6.69 -53.85
C LYS A 544 -4.23 7.14 -53.24
N SER A 545 -3.80 6.49 -52.14
CA SER A 545 -2.61 6.89 -51.39
C SER A 545 -1.35 6.22 -51.94
N ILE A 546 -1.46 5.03 -52.55
CA ILE A 546 -0.33 4.31 -53.16
C ILE A 546 0.41 5.21 -54.17
N GLU A 547 -0.32 5.83 -55.11
CA GLU A 547 0.26 6.72 -56.14
C GLU A 547 1.05 7.92 -55.56
N LYS A 548 0.71 8.37 -54.35
CA LYS A 548 1.35 9.52 -53.70
C LYS A 548 2.57 9.14 -52.86
N ILE A 549 2.73 7.86 -52.51
CA ILE A 549 3.75 7.34 -51.60
C ILE A 549 5.02 6.91 -52.37
N GLN A 550 5.14 7.28 -53.66
CA GLN A 550 6.23 6.91 -54.58
C GLN A 550 6.34 5.41 -54.91
N PHE A 551 5.21 4.71 -54.84
CA PHE A 551 5.05 3.37 -55.42
C PHE A 551 4.02 3.43 -56.55
N HIS A 552 4.20 2.61 -57.59
CA HIS A 552 3.24 2.47 -58.67
C HIS A 552 2.69 1.05 -58.73
N LEU A 553 1.41 0.92 -59.13
CA LEU A 553 0.74 -0.36 -59.36
C LEU A 553 0.72 -0.66 -60.86
N GLU A 554 1.69 -1.44 -61.32
CA GLU A 554 1.72 -1.89 -62.71
C GLU A 554 0.82 -3.11 -62.88
N LYS A 555 -0.13 -3.01 -63.82
CA LYS A 555 -0.99 -4.14 -64.19
C LYS A 555 -0.31 -4.97 -65.25
N THR A 556 0.22 -6.13 -64.86
CA THR A 556 0.73 -7.13 -65.82
C THR A 556 -0.38 -8.06 -66.29
N ASP A 557 -0.53 -8.21 -67.61
CA ASP A 557 -1.57 -9.07 -68.23
C ASP A 557 -1.42 -10.57 -67.92
N THR A 558 -0.31 -10.97 -67.27
CA THR A 558 -0.08 -12.33 -66.74
C THR A 558 -0.92 -12.69 -65.52
N GLY A 559 -1.65 -11.75 -64.92
CA GLY A 559 -2.44 -11.94 -63.69
C GLY A 559 -3.54 -13.03 -63.74
N ILE A 560 -3.94 -13.49 -64.93
CA ILE A 560 -4.96 -14.54 -65.10
C ILE A 560 -4.34 -15.95 -65.06
N ALA A 561 -3.01 -16.10 -65.24
CA ALA A 561 -2.38 -17.38 -65.53
C ALA A 561 -2.04 -18.27 -64.31
N ARG A 562 -2.09 -17.77 -63.07
CA ARG A 562 -1.72 -18.55 -61.87
C ARG A 562 -2.89 -19.21 -61.11
N ILE A 563 -4.14 -18.88 -61.42
CA ILE A 563 -5.34 -19.52 -60.84
C ILE A 563 -5.92 -20.58 -61.81
N ALA A 564 -5.02 -21.30 -62.50
CA ALA A 564 -5.36 -22.23 -63.58
C ALA A 564 -5.30 -23.73 -63.18
N THR A 565 -5.56 -24.08 -61.91
CA THR A 565 -5.90 -25.46 -61.54
C THR A 565 -7.09 -25.51 -60.55
N LYS A 566 -8.15 -26.21 -60.95
CA LYS A 566 -9.43 -26.44 -60.24
C LYS A 566 -10.38 -25.23 -60.08
N PRO A 567 -11.37 -25.06 -60.99
CA PRO A 567 -12.47 -24.12 -60.79
C PRO A 567 -13.47 -24.64 -59.74
N LEU A 568 -13.34 -24.20 -58.50
CA LEU A 568 -14.32 -24.47 -57.44
C LEU A 568 -15.53 -23.52 -57.50
N GLN A 569 -16.37 -23.79 -58.50
CA GLN A 569 -17.83 -23.73 -58.44
C GLN A 569 -18.47 -22.55 -57.68
N LEU A 570 -18.29 -21.32 -58.13
CA LEU A 570 -19.20 -20.21 -57.78
C LEU A 570 -20.50 -20.27 -58.63
N LYS A 571 -21.23 -21.39 -58.55
CA LYS A 571 -22.57 -21.55 -59.17
C LYS A 571 -23.57 -22.10 -58.16
N LYS A 572 -24.57 -21.28 -57.84
CA LYS A 572 -25.83 -21.61 -57.14
C LYS A 572 -25.69 -22.40 -55.82
N GLN A 573 -25.65 -21.65 -54.71
CA GLN A 573 -26.69 -21.81 -53.70
C GLN A 573 -26.96 -20.46 -53.02
N ILE A 574 -28.17 -19.97 -53.24
CA ILE A 574 -28.82 -18.90 -52.48
C ILE A 574 -29.91 -19.60 -51.67
N ASP A 575 -30.10 -19.14 -50.43
CA ASP A 575 -31.14 -19.50 -49.45
C ASP A 575 -31.20 -20.94 -48.91
N LYS A 576 -30.85 -21.08 -47.62
CA LYS A 576 -31.78 -21.50 -46.54
C LYS A 576 -31.13 -21.33 -45.14
N THR A 577 -31.69 -20.40 -44.36
CA THR A 577 -31.77 -20.32 -42.87
C THR A 577 -30.77 -21.08 -41.97
N ALA A 578 -30.07 -20.30 -41.12
CA ALA A 578 -29.31 -20.71 -39.90
C ALA A 578 -28.01 -21.53 -40.09
N PRO A 579 -27.16 -21.71 -39.06
CA PRO A 579 -26.55 -20.65 -38.23
C PRO A 579 -25.00 -20.62 -38.34
N ASP A 580 -24.41 -21.22 -39.39
CA ASP A 580 -22.96 -21.40 -39.53
C ASP A 580 -22.35 -20.50 -40.62
N TYR A 581 -21.87 -19.31 -40.25
CA TYR A 581 -21.10 -18.45 -41.14
C TYR A 581 -19.59 -18.69 -40.98
N THR A 582 -19.05 -19.61 -41.78
CA THR A 582 -17.60 -19.81 -41.92
C THR A 582 -17.10 -19.25 -43.26
N PRO A 583 -16.74 -17.96 -43.35
CA PRO A 583 -16.15 -17.41 -44.56
C PRO A 583 -14.77 -18.02 -44.79
N LYS A 584 -14.59 -18.69 -45.92
CA LYS A 584 -13.25 -19.11 -46.36
C LYS A 584 -12.51 -17.89 -46.89
N ALA A 585 -11.73 -17.25 -46.02
CA ALA A 585 -10.76 -16.24 -46.41
C ALA A 585 -9.78 -16.83 -47.45
N MET A 586 -9.35 -16.00 -48.39
CA MET A 586 -8.31 -16.38 -49.36
C MET A 586 -6.97 -16.46 -48.62
N ASP A 587 -6.21 -17.55 -48.83
CA ASP A 587 -4.93 -17.73 -48.14
C ASP A 587 -3.80 -16.94 -48.81
N PHE A 588 -3.45 -15.82 -48.18
CA PHE A 588 -2.41 -14.91 -48.63
C PHE A 588 -0.99 -15.41 -48.32
N ASN A 589 -0.81 -16.52 -47.58
CA ASN A 589 0.52 -17.08 -47.27
C ASN A 589 1.26 -17.63 -48.51
N SER A 590 0.53 -17.88 -49.60
CA SER A 590 1.10 -18.29 -50.89
C SER A 590 1.88 -17.18 -51.61
N VAL A 591 1.77 -15.93 -51.15
CA VAL A 591 2.49 -14.77 -51.68
C VAL A 591 3.61 -14.37 -50.72
N THR A 592 4.85 -14.65 -51.13
CA THR A 592 6.04 -14.24 -50.40
C THR A 592 6.13 -12.71 -50.30
N MET A 593 6.27 -12.19 -49.09
CA MET A 593 6.48 -10.75 -48.86
C MET A 593 7.88 -10.35 -49.31
N ASN A 594 7.98 -9.56 -50.38
CA ASN A 594 9.20 -8.86 -50.73
C ASN A 594 9.33 -7.54 -49.95
N ARG A 595 10.53 -6.98 -49.82
CA ARG A 595 10.79 -5.76 -49.03
C ARG A 595 9.92 -4.58 -49.49
N ASP A 596 9.75 -4.41 -50.79
CA ASP A 596 8.90 -3.35 -51.38
C ASP A 596 7.41 -3.47 -51.00
N ILE A 597 6.93 -4.70 -50.80
CA ILE A 597 5.55 -4.98 -50.36
C ILE A 597 5.39 -4.66 -48.87
N GLN A 598 6.41 -4.94 -48.06
CA GLN A 598 6.45 -4.56 -46.64
C GLN A 598 6.47 -3.03 -46.50
N ASP A 599 7.39 -2.36 -47.21
CA ASP A 599 7.57 -0.90 -47.17
C ASP A 599 6.28 -0.15 -47.60
N LEU A 600 5.62 -0.58 -48.68
CA LEU A 600 4.34 0.02 -49.08
C LEU A 600 3.24 -0.23 -48.04
N SER A 601 3.16 -1.44 -47.46
CA SER A 601 2.12 -1.76 -46.48
C SER A 601 2.23 -0.90 -45.21
N GLU A 602 3.45 -0.58 -44.78
CA GLU A 602 3.71 0.27 -43.62
C GLU A 602 3.42 1.74 -43.92
N ALA A 603 3.76 2.21 -45.12
CA ALA A 603 3.43 3.57 -45.54
C ALA A 603 1.92 3.81 -45.71
N LEU A 604 1.17 2.80 -46.16
CA LEU A 604 -0.31 2.85 -46.19
C LEU A 604 -0.92 2.88 -44.78
N ALA A 605 -0.40 2.08 -43.86
CA ALA A 605 -0.84 2.06 -42.47
C ALA A 605 -0.60 3.42 -41.76
N ARG A 606 0.56 4.05 -41.99
CA ARG A 606 0.85 5.42 -41.54
C ARG A 606 -0.20 6.43 -42.00
N ASN A 607 -0.43 6.48 -43.32
CA ASN A 607 -1.38 7.43 -43.91
C ASN A 607 -2.83 7.19 -43.44
N ALA A 608 -3.24 5.93 -43.25
CA ALA A 608 -4.55 5.61 -42.70
C ALA A 608 -4.74 6.13 -41.26
N HIS A 609 -3.72 5.99 -40.42
CA HIS A 609 -3.71 6.51 -39.05
C HIS A 609 -3.76 8.05 -39.03
N GLU A 610 -3.03 8.73 -39.91
CA GLU A 610 -3.10 10.20 -40.03
C GLU A 610 -4.50 10.70 -40.43
N ILE A 611 -5.16 10.03 -41.39
CA ILE A 611 -6.54 10.34 -41.79
C ILE A 611 -7.52 10.12 -40.64
N TRP A 612 -7.37 9.01 -39.90
CA TRP A 612 -8.18 8.72 -38.72
C TRP A 612 -7.96 9.76 -37.60
N ALA A 613 -6.71 10.08 -37.29
CA ALA A 613 -6.33 11.05 -36.25
C ALA A 613 -6.87 12.44 -36.58
N LYS A 614 -6.84 12.85 -37.86
CA LYS A 614 -7.45 14.10 -38.32
C LYS A 614 -8.98 14.10 -38.13
N LYS A 615 -9.69 13.08 -38.63
CA LYS A 615 -11.16 12.95 -38.46
C LYS A 615 -11.56 12.97 -36.98
N LEU A 616 -10.77 12.32 -36.11
CA LEU A 616 -11.00 12.30 -34.67
C LEU A 616 -10.75 13.68 -34.03
N LYS A 617 -9.65 14.37 -34.38
CA LYS A 617 -9.34 15.72 -33.89
C LYS A 617 -10.43 16.72 -34.27
N ASP A 618 -10.91 16.67 -35.50
CA ASP A 618 -11.99 17.53 -35.99
C ASP A 618 -13.31 17.24 -35.24
N SER A 619 -13.59 15.96 -34.92
CA SER A 619 -14.76 15.56 -34.12
C SER A 619 -14.68 16.00 -32.66
N LEU A 620 -13.50 15.89 -32.03
CA LEU A 620 -13.26 16.35 -30.66
C LEU A 620 -13.38 17.87 -30.56
N ALA A 621 -12.87 18.61 -31.55
CA ALA A 621 -13.02 20.06 -31.62
C ALA A 621 -14.49 20.51 -31.70
N ALA A 622 -15.33 19.76 -32.44
CA ALA A 622 -16.76 20.06 -32.57
C ALA A 622 -17.58 19.81 -31.29
N ILE A 623 -17.07 19.04 -30.33
CA ILE A 623 -17.76 18.67 -29.07
C ILE A 623 -17.22 19.48 -27.87
N GLY A 624 -16.27 20.40 -28.10
CA GLY A 624 -15.69 21.24 -27.04
C GLY A 624 -14.35 20.74 -26.48
N GLY A 625 -13.75 19.72 -27.09
CA GLY A 625 -12.43 19.19 -26.74
C GLY A 625 -12.45 17.82 -26.04
N GLY A 626 -11.28 17.21 -25.96
CA GLY A 626 -11.06 15.92 -25.31
C GLY A 626 -9.72 15.29 -25.72
N LEU A 627 -9.24 14.33 -24.94
CA LEU A 627 -7.99 13.60 -25.19
C LEU A 627 -8.29 12.13 -25.52
N HIS A 628 -7.65 11.61 -26.57
CA HIS A 628 -7.76 10.20 -26.96
C HIS A 628 -6.37 9.58 -27.06
N SER A 629 -6.15 8.45 -26.41
CA SER A 629 -4.82 7.83 -26.20
C SER A 629 -4.02 7.56 -27.48
N ARG A 630 -4.71 7.32 -28.60
CA ARG A 630 -4.10 7.10 -29.92
C ARG A 630 -3.83 8.35 -30.75
N LEU A 631 -4.11 9.56 -30.27
CA LEU A 631 -3.91 10.81 -31.01
C LEU A 631 -2.42 11.24 -31.02
N ILE A 632 -1.54 10.33 -31.44
CA ILE A 632 -0.08 10.46 -31.50
C ILE A 632 0.42 10.07 -32.90
N PRO A 633 1.62 10.51 -33.35
CA PRO A 633 2.22 10.09 -34.62
C PRO A 633 2.30 8.57 -34.81
N TYR A 634 2.19 8.08 -36.04
CA TYR A 634 2.15 6.64 -36.34
C TYR A 634 3.37 5.89 -35.83
N GLU A 635 4.56 6.49 -35.96
CA GLU A 635 5.84 5.94 -35.51
C GLU A 635 5.83 5.59 -34.00
N LEU A 636 5.11 6.38 -33.20
CA LEU A 636 5.03 6.27 -31.75
C LEU A 636 3.87 5.38 -31.27
N LEU A 637 3.01 4.89 -32.17
CA LEU A 637 2.07 3.83 -31.84
C LEU A 637 2.82 2.56 -31.43
N THR A 638 2.28 1.85 -30.44
CA THR A 638 2.81 0.53 -30.08
C THR A 638 2.59 -0.45 -31.23
N ASP A 639 3.45 -1.46 -31.39
CA ASP A 639 3.29 -2.41 -32.51
C ASP A 639 1.95 -3.14 -32.43
N LYS A 640 1.43 -3.33 -31.22
CA LYS A 640 0.06 -3.81 -30.88
C LYS A 640 -1.07 -3.05 -31.58
N GLU A 641 -0.82 -1.79 -31.88
CA GLU A 641 -1.77 -0.87 -32.51
C GLU A 641 -1.50 -0.76 -33.99
N LYS A 642 -0.24 -0.58 -34.40
CA LYS A 642 0.20 -0.61 -35.79
C LYS A 642 -0.20 -1.91 -36.50
N GLN A 643 0.00 -3.06 -35.84
CA GLN A 643 -0.18 -4.39 -36.41
C GLN A 643 -1.60 -4.66 -36.91
N LYS A 644 -2.63 -3.96 -36.41
CA LYS A 644 -4.00 -4.07 -36.93
C LYS A 644 -4.12 -3.46 -38.33
N ASP A 645 -3.68 -2.21 -38.48
CA ASP A 645 -3.76 -1.49 -39.75
C ASP A 645 -2.69 -1.99 -40.74
N LEU A 646 -1.48 -2.26 -40.25
CA LEU A 646 -0.38 -2.85 -41.01
C LEU A 646 -0.77 -4.22 -41.59
N LYS A 647 -1.38 -5.11 -40.81
CA LYS A 647 -1.82 -6.42 -41.31
C LYS A 647 -2.91 -6.27 -42.38
N PHE A 648 -3.87 -5.37 -42.17
CA PHE A 648 -4.90 -5.06 -43.16
C PHE A 648 -4.28 -4.59 -44.50
N TYR A 649 -3.28 -3.70 -44.45
CA TYR A 649 -2.61 -3.23 -45.67
C TYR A 649 -1.64 -4.25 -46.27
N GLN A 650 -0.97 -5.08 -45.47
CA GLN A 650 -0.20 -6.22 -45.98
C GLN A 650 -1.08 -7.19 -46.75
N ASP A 651 -2.24 -7.56 -46.20
CA ASP A 651 -3.17 -8.48 -46.85
C ASP A 651 -3.86 -7.83 -48.06
N LEU A 652 -4.12 -6.51 -48.05
CA LEU A 652 -4.58 -5.76 -49.23
C LEU A 652 -3.54 -5.75 -50.37
N VAL A 653 -2.26 -5.48 -50.08
CA VAL A 653 -1.22 -5.46 -51.12
C VAL A 653 -0.92 -6.88 -51.62
N LYS A 654 -0.93 -7.90 -50.76
CA LYS A 654 -0.88 -9.31 -51.20
C LYS A 654 -2.07 -9.65 -52.11
N TYR A 655 -3.29 -9.21 -51.77
CA TYR A 655 -4.47 -9.41 -52.61
C TYR A 655 -4.28 -8.78 -54.00
N LEU A 656 -3.85 -7.52 -54.08
CA LEU A 656 -3.54 -6.85 -55.36
C LEU A 656 -2.50 -7.64 -56.19
N ASN A 657 -1.46 -8.16 -55.52
CA ASN A 657 -0.41 -8.97 -56.12
C ASN A 657 -0.94 -10.32 -56.69
N ILE A 658 -1.86 -11.00 -55.98
CA ILE A 658 -2.53 -12.23 -56.48
C ILE A 658 -3.32 -11.95 -57.76
N PHE A 659 -3.99 -10.79 -57.84
CA PHE A 659 -4.81 -10.39 -58.98
C PHE A 659 -4.03 -9.66 -60.09
N GLY A 660 -2.69 -9.69 -60.06
CA GLY A 660 -1.82 -9.25 -61.16
C GLY A 660 -1.42 -7.78 -61.16
N TYR A 661 -1.59 -7.08 -60.04
CA TYR A 661 -1.12 -5.71 -59.83
C TYR A 661 0.17 -5.73 -59.00
N HIS A 662 1.31 -5.50 -59.65
CA HIS A 662 2.63 -5.53 -59.01
C HIS A 662 3.04 -4.15 -58.50
N VAL A 663 3.76 -4.13 -57.37
CA VAL A 663 4.26 -2.93 -56.70
C VAL A 663 5.72 -2.74 -57.05
N VAL A 664 6.08 -1.57 -57.59
CA VAL A 664 7.47 -1.21 -57.92
C VAL A 664 7.95 -0.07 -57.01
N LYS A 665 9.15 -0.22 -56.44
CA LYS A 665 9.81 0.76 -55.57
C LYS A 665 11.04 1.36 -56.23
N ASN A 666 11.19 2.68 -56.16
CA ASN A 666 12.36 3.39 -56.67
C ASN A 666 13.50 3.38 -55.62
N THR A 667 14.64 2.73 -55.91
CA THR A 667 15.75 2.59 -54.94
C THR A 667 17.14 2.67 -55.60
N GLN A 668 18.09 3.37 -54.96
CA GLN A 668 19.53 3.29 -55.28
C GLN A 668 20.37 2.86 -54.05
N GLU A 669 21.34 1.98 -54.34
CA GLU A 669 22.60 1.67 -53.63
C GLU A 669 22.67 0.90 -52.28
N LYS A 670 23.55 -0.14 -52.34
CA LYS A 670 24.43 -0.76 -51.31
C LYS A 670 23.98 -2.03 -50.58
N ASP A 671 24.22 -3.17 -51.25
CA ASP A 671 24.39 -4.52 -50.67
C ASP A 671 25.79 -5.07 -51.02
N ALA A 672 26.58 -5.54 -50.04
CA ALA A 672 27.67 -6.54 -50.19
C ALA A 672 28.46 -6.77 -48.88
N ALA A 673 28.03 -7.69 -48.00
CA ALA A 673 28.87 -8.16 -46.87
C ALA A 673 28.48 -9.53 -46.27
N ILE A 674 27.21 -9.93 -46.30
CA ILE A 674 26.66 -10.99 -45.43
C ILE A 674 26.41 -12.31 -46.20
N SER A 675 27.46 -12.98 -46.66
CA SER A 675 27.35 -14.26 -47.40
C SER A 675 28.06 -15.47 -46.75
N ASN A 676 28.98 -15.25 -45.80
CA ASN A 676 29.88 -16.31 -45.31
C ASN A 676 29.61 -16.83 -43.88
N LEU A 677 28.49 -16.47 -43.24
CA LEU A 677 28.18 -16.91 -41.87
C LEU A 677 27.21 -18.12 -41.78
N SER A 678 26.43 -18.39 -42.83
CA SER A 678 25.31 -19.35 -42.81
C SER A 678 25.72 -20.82 -42.74
N ILE A 679 26.96 -21.17 -43.13
CA ILE A 679 27.36 -22.58 -43.34
C ILE A 679 27.79 -23.29 -42.05
N ARG A 680 28.14 -22.58 -40.96
CA ARG A 680 28.57 -23.21 -39.69
C ARG A 680 27.44 -23.61 -38.75
N VAL A 681 26.23 -23.07 -38.91
CA VAL A 681 25.13 -23.26 -37.94
C VAL A 681 24.44 -24.62 -38.08
N ALA A 682 24.40 -25.20 -39.28
CA ALA A 682 23.67 -26.46 -39.55
C ALA A 682 24.27 -27.72 -38.89
N SER A 683 25.54 -27.68 -38.44
CA SER A 683 26.28 -28.87 -37.99
C SER A 683 26.07 -29.26 -36.52
N MET A 684 25.36 -28.46 -35.70
CA MET A 684 25.24 -28.71 -34.25
C MET A 684 23.87 -29.20 -33.77
N ALA A 685 22.89 -29.37 -34.67
CA ALA A 685 21.49 -29.64 -34.30
C ALA A 685 21.19 -31.09 -33.81
N SER A 686 22.20 -31.93 -33.55
CA SER A 686 22.04 -33.39 -33.38
C SER A 686 22.34 -33.96 -31.98
N LEU A 687 22.65 -33.15 -30.96
CA LEU A 687 22.86 -33.67 -29.58
C LEU A 687 22.16 -32.85 -28.49
N GLY A 688 21.30 -33.51 -27.70
CA GLY A 688 20.93 -33.08 -26.34
C GLY A 688 19.66 -32.24 -26.19
N ASN A 689 18.48 -32.88 -26.24
CA ASN A 689 17.20 -32.20 -25.99
C ASN A 689 17.00 -31.70 -24.54
N GLU A 690 17.86 -32.06 -23.59
CA GLU A 690 17.79 -31.57 -22.20
C GLU A 690 18.50 -30.22 -21.96
N LYS A 691 19.21 -29.66 -22.96
CA LYS A 691 19.97 -28.40 -22.83
C LYS A 691 19.27 -27.15 -23.38
N ARG A 692 18.03 -27.29 -23.89
CA ARG A 692 17.32 -26.21 -24.59
C ARG A 692 16.96 -25.00 -23.72
N PHE A 693 16.60 -25.21 -22.45
CA PHE A 693 16.21 -24.09 -21.58
C PHE A 693 17.39 -23.18 -21.24
N ALA A 694 18.52 -23.77 -20.81
CA ALA A 694 19.77 -23.05 -20.55
C ALA A 694 20.19 -22.20 -21.76
N TYR A 695 20.15 -22.78 -22.95
CA TYR A 695 20.51 -22.11 -24.20
C TYR A 695 19.54 -20.99 -24.57
N SER A 696 18.22 -21.24 -24.57
CA SER A 696 17.18 -20.25 -24.90
C SER A 696 17.18 -19.08 -23.91
N LEU A 697 17.43 -19.34 -22.62
CA LEU A 697 17.57 -18.31 -21.60
C LEU A 697 18.83 -17.47 -21.84
N LEU A 698 19.98 -18.09 -22.12
CA LEU A 698 21.21 -17.37 -22.46
C LEU A 698 21.07 -16.50 -23.71
N GLU A 699 20.43 -17.01 -24.76
CA GLU A 699 20.16 -16.30 -26.02
C GLU A 699 19.27 -15.07 -25.79
N LYS A 700 18.19 -15.22 -25.01
CA LYS A 700 17.32 -14.09 -24.64
C LYS A 700 18.00 -13.09 -23.69
N LEU A 701 18.82 -13.56 -22.76
CA LEU A 701 19.61 -12.68 -21.87
C LEU A 701 20.64 -11.85 -22.65
N LEU A 702 21.30 -12.43 -23.66
CA LEU A 702 22.12 -11.69 -24.61
C LEU A 702 21.31 -10.61 -25.32
N GLU A 703 20.13 -10.94 -25.86
CA GLU A 703 19.22 -9.98 -26.50
C GLU A 703 18.81 -8.82 -25.57
N TYR A 704 18.57 -9.08 -24.27
CA TYR A 704 18.27 -8.02 -23.29
C TYR A 704 19.50 -7.20 -22.89
N VAL A 705 20.69 -7.82 -22.76
CA VAL A 705 21.94 -7.09 -22.49
C VAL A 705 22.28 -6.19 -23.68
N ASP A 706 22.10 -6.66 -24.91
CA ASP A 706 22.33 -5.86 -26.12
C ASP A 706 21.34 -4.67 -26.18
N ARG A 707 20.03 -4.89 -25.98
CA ARG A 707 19.03 -3.80 -25.90
C ARG A 707 19.30 -2.82 -24.76
N ALA A 708 19.73 -3.30 -23.61
CA ALA A 708 20.09 -2.45 -22.47
C ALA A 708 21.38 -1.66 -22.74
N SER A 709 22.35 -2.24 -23.46
CA SER A 709 23.60 -1.57 -23.83
C SER A 709 23.37 -0.37 -24.76
N VAL A 710 22.42 -0.48 -25.69
CA VAL A 710 21.96 0.62 -26.56
C VAL A 710 21.33 1.75 -25.74
N THR A 711 20.59 1.39 -24.68
CA THR A 711 19.97 2.38 -23.78
C THR A 711 21.01 3.05 -22.86
N MET A 712 22.00 2.29 -22.39
CA MET A 712 23.10 2.78 -21.54
C MET A 712 24.15 3.61 -22.28
N HIS A 713 24.32 3.43 -23.59
CA HIS A 713 25.25 4.22 -24.44
C HIS A 713 24.96 5.73 -24.44
N ASN A 714 23.80 6.17 -23.95
CA ASN A 714 23.40 7.57 -23.86
C ASN A 714 23.90 8.31 -22.60
N TYR A 715 24.70 7.67 -21.73
CA TYR A 715 25.20 8.25 -20.48
C TYR A 715 26.74 8.28 -20.44
N LYS A 716 27.31 9.45 -20.15
CA LYS A 716 28.76 9.67 -19.92
C LYS A 716 29.07 9.82 -18.43
N GLU A 717 30.26 9.39 -18.01
CA GLU A 717 30.74 9.58 -16.64
C GLU A 717 31.07 11.05 -16.34
N SER A 718 30.86 11.45 -15.08
CA SER A 718 31.19 12.79 -14.58
C SER A 718 32.68 12.87 -14.24
N SER A 719 33.42 13.70 -14.98
CA SER A 719 34.77 14.12 -14.56
C SER A 719 34.66 15.07 -13.36
N LYS A 720 35.37 14.76 -12.28
CA LYS A 720 35.47 15.65 -11.11
C LYS A 720 35.96 17.04 -11.55
N TYR A 721 35.36 18.09 -10.99
CA TYR A 721 35.65 19.52 -11.24
C TYR A 721 35.09 20.14 -12.54
N SER A 722 33.80 19.92 -12.84
CA SER A 722 33.01 20.79 -13.73
C SER A 722 32.14 21.75 -12.90
N LEU A 723 32.13 23.05 -13.25
CA LEU A 723 31.26 24.07 -12.65
C LEU A 723 29.89 24.21 -13.34
N HIS A 724 29.58 23.37 -14.33
CA HIS A 724 28.26 23.30 -14.96
C HIS A 724 27.52 22.02 -14.58
N GLU A 725 26.34 22.20 -13.97
CA GLU A 725 25.39 21.13 -13.66
C GLU A 725 24.81 20.53 -14.96
N THR A 726 25.39 19.41 -15.40
CA THR A 726 24.81 18.55 -16.45
C THR A 726 24.48 17.19 -15.86
N TYR A 727 23.55 17.18 -14.91
CA TYR A 727 23.00 15.95 -14.32
C TYR A 727 22.04 15.26 -15.30
N LEU A 728 22.57 14.49 -16.25
CA LEU A 728 21.79 13.48 -16.95
C LEU A 728 21.53 12.30 -16.01
N LEU A 729 20.47 12.43 -15.19
CA LEU A 729 19.96 11.38 -14.33
C LEU A 729 19.56 10.16 -15.18
N ALA A 730 20.10 8.99 -14.85
CA ALA A 730 19.61 7.72 -15.42
C ALA A 730 18.09 7.59 -15.18
N THR A 731 17.36 7.23 -16.25
CA THR A 731 15.91 6.98 -16.20
C THR A 731 15.57 5.90 -15.18
N LYS A 732 14.31 5.86 -14.71
CA LYS A 732 13.83 4.82 -13.77
C LYS A 732 14.20 3.42 -14.28
N ASP A 733 14.02 3.17 -15.58
CA ASP A 733 14.24 1.87 -16.22
C ASP A 733 15.71 1.45 -16.22
N VAL A 734 16.65 2.37 -16.48
CA VAL A 734 18.09 2.08 -16.44
C VAL A 734 18.56 1.82 -15.00
N LYS A 735 18.05 2.58 -14.02
CA LYS A 735 18.31 2.34 -12.59
C LYS A 735 17.73 1.01 -12.12
N PHE A 736 16.53 0.64 -12.58
CA PHE A 736 15.88 -0.62 -12.29
C PHE A 736 16.62 -1.81 -12.91
N PHE A 737 17.02 -1.70 -14.19
CA PHE A 737 17.83 -2.72 -14.85
C PHE A 737 19.17 -2.94 -14.13
N GLY A 738 19.89 -1.87 -13.83
CA GLY A 738 21.20 -1.93 -13.17
C GLY A 738 21.16 -2.41 -11.71
N LYS A 739 20.15 -2.00 -10.92
CA LYS A 739 20.07 -2.31 -9.48
C LYS A 739 19.23 -3.55 -9.13
N VAL A 740 18.38 -4.04 -10.04
CA VAL A 740 17.43 -5.12 -9.75
C VAL A 740 17.57 -6.27 -10.75
N VAL A 741 17.54 -5.98 -12.06
CA VAL A 741 17.55 -7.04 -13.09
C VAL A 741 18.92 -7.72 -13.20
N LEU A 742 20.02 -6.95 -13.28
CA LEU A 742 21.38 -7.52 -13.35
C LEU A 742 21.75 -8.38 -12.11
N PRO A 743 21.53 -7.92 -10.86
CA PRO A 743 21.79 -8.75 -9.67
C PRO A 743 20.94 -10.03 -9.62
N LEU A 744 19.67 -9.99 -10.08
CA LEU A 744 18.81 -11.17 -10.15
C LEU A 744 19.34 -12.20 -11.17
N ILE A 745 19.78 -11.74 -12.35
CA ILE A 745 20.41 -12.60 -13.37
C ILE A 745 21.70 -13.23 -12.83
N GLU A 746 22.54 -12.43 -12.18
CA GLU A 746 23.80 -12.92 -11.62
C GLU A 746 23.57 -13.98 -10.53
N LYS A 747 22.67 -13.70 -9.58
CA LYS A 747 22.31 -14.64 -8.50
C LYS A 747 21.66 -15.91 -9.05
N TYR A 748 20.84 -15.81 -10.10
CA TYR A 748 20.30 -17.00 -10.78
C TYR A 748 21.41 -17.91 -11.33
N PHE A 749 22.37 -17.37 -12.10
CA PHE A 749 23.49 -18.16 -12.61
C PHE A 749 24.41 -18.71 -11.51
N ARG A 750 24.63 -17.96 -10.44
CA ARG A 750 25.39 -18.45 -9.26
C ARG A 750 24.66 -19.60 -8.56
N SER A 751 23.34 -19.54 -8.45
CA SER A 751 22.51 -20.51 -7.72
C SER A 751 22.33 -21.81 -8.51
N HIS A 752 22.10 -21.71 -9.82
CA HIS A 752 22.00 -22.87 -10.72
C HIS A 752 23.34 -23.24 -11.37
N LYS A 753 24.47 -22.72 -10.88
CA LYS A 753 25.80 -22.92 -11.48
C LYS A 753 26.09 -24.40 -11.74
N ASN A 754 25.83 -25.28 -10.77
CA ASN A 754 26.08 -26.72 -10.93
C ASN A 754 25.20 -27.38 -12.01
N TYR A 755 23.97 -26.90 -12.25
CA TYR A 755 23.15 -27.35 -13.39
C TYR A 755 23.79 -26.98 -14.74
N PHE A 756 24.51 -25.86 -14.82
CA PHE A 756 25.24 -25.43 -16.01
C PHE A 756 26.64 -26.06 -16.18
N ILE A 757 27.39 -26.31 -15.09
CA ILE A 757 28.74 -26.89 -15.19
C ILE A 757 28.74 -28.43 -15.22
N THR A 758 27.75 -29.11 -14.65
CA THR A 758 27.78 -30.58 -14.57
C THR A 758 27.73 -31.17 -15.98
N PRO A 759 28.76 -31.92 -16.42
CA PRO A 759 28.70 -32.59 -17.70
C PRO A 759 27.61 -33.65 -17.62
N SER A 760 26.56 -33.48 -18.43
CA SER A 760 25.47 -34.45 -18.62
C SER A 760 26.06 -35.85 -18.80
N SER A 761 25.96 -36.68 -17.75
CA SER A 761 26.64 -37.98 -17.69
C SER A 761 25.96 -38.95 -18.63
N LEU A 762 26.41 -38.97 -19.88
CA LEU A 762 26.08 -39.99 -20.85
C LEU A 762 26.52 -41.34 -20.29
N LYS A 763 25.57 -42.11 -19.74
CA LYS A 763 25.73 -43.55 -19.55
C LYS A 763 25.73 -44.23 -20.92
N THR A 764 26.83 -44.10 -21.64
CA THR A 764 27.20 -45.02 -22.72
C THR A 764 27.63 -46.32 -22.07
N GLY A 765 26.82 -47.37 -22.23
CA GLY A 765 27.06 -48.68 -21.62
C GLY A 765 25.97 -49.67 -22.00
N MET A 766 25.98 -50.10 -23.27
CA MET A 766 25.52 -51.46 -23.59
C MET A 766 26.62 -52.42 -23.13
N GLY A 767 26.23 -53.47 -22.40
CA GLY A 767 27.11 -54.43 -21.75
C GLY A 767 26.37 -55.16 -20.65
#